data_AF-A0AAD5QAT1-F1
#
_entry.id   AF-A0AAD5QAT1-F1
#
_cell.length_a   1.000
_cell.length_b   1.000
_cell.length_c   1.000
_cell.angle_alpha   90.00
_cell.angle_beta   90.00
_cell.angle_gamma   90.00
#
_symmetry.space_group_name_H-M   'P 1'
#
loop_
_entity.id
_entity.type
_entity.pdbx_description
1 polymer ?
#
loop_
_entity_poly.entity_id
_entity_poly.type
_entity_poly.pdbx_seq_one_letter_code
_entity_poly.pdbx_strand_id
1 'polypeptide(L)'
;MLVGLLYLYLPRRAPSLLSTAELYSVSVPRRHFTKIALVYFLISGLHVACLIDIIRSSVVHRRLLLTAPRSHERRPIVSPWTRLRILGLPLGRQAAWLRRRTESLSGSRVRSISISAVRSMKTALSATDVVDRNFDTTLVLRELLETAVLSYQVYTVSYSVASAWTNHALVALLLINCWSMPIIRRLPGISIKRARLLCLCANLLLDLAAYLVIPIMLFIPYYEDYIPARGDVALILWYTDLWLVRMLNEWPMLFVASVWDGISTFFIGLSIARTMSVIPRLVEQWETPPTSNGTSVRAPSQRTLTTQVKPQISTEATSGPLGPERRPSLMSQWRRPSRTESMGHRLLAAWGLIVLGLHIHAASTGTNEQCIQQVRPWLAGRPACSLMEINCRRDADAAQAVAFDRALSAIDRRWLSYLIIRHCASVEITPLFTELSNLVGMKMYNSSIASWGRDTALTSRHHPHMLFVFLVDTNMTELPRGLFDADFPPLLSDIEISRTNLTELPREVLDSWPTGLFLVLEGTAFREVPDVIADLEPYHLSLDMNGFTSIPAEVLASPQLLEITLNGNPISMLPSSMETLPALRRMWMKRTKLADLPSWVNVESFGVRDGFVAGETPLCEAFSHELFYFPIRLEPGYQIG
;
A
#
# COMPACT_ATOMS: atom_id res chain seq x y z
N MET A 1 3.57 14.32 1.83
CA MET A 1 2.93 14.76 3.10
C MET A 1 1.70 13.93 3.44
N LEU A 2 0.72 13.82 2.52
CA LEU A 2 -0.55 13.12 2.75
C LEU A 2 -0.35 11.67 3.22
N VAL A 3 0.52 10.91 2.57
CA VAL A 3 0.85 9.53 2.98
C VAL A 3 1.40 9.47 4.42
N GLY A 4 2.33 10.37 4.79
CA GLY A 4 2.84 10.43 6.17
C GLY A 4 1.77 10.78 7.21
N LEU A 5 0.82 11.66 6.86
CA LEU A 5 -0.34 11.96 7.71
C LEU A 5 -1.27 10.75 7.83
N LEU A 6 -1.50 10.02 6.73
CA LEU A 6 -2.31 8.82 6.70
C LEU A 6 -1.78 7.77 7.69
N TYR A 7 -0.47 7.49 7.70
CA TYR A 7 0.16 6.57 8.68
C TYR A 7 0.04 7.02 10.15
N LEU A 8 -0.04 8.33 10.42
CA LEU A 8 -0.26 8.83 11.79
C LEU A 8 -1.75 8.87 12.19
N TYR A 9 -2.65 9.01 11.21
CA TYR A 9 -4.07 9.22 11.44
C TYR A 9 -4.86 7.91 11.45
N LEU A 10 -4.54 6.97 10.55
CA LEU A 10 -5.19 5.66 10.43
C LEU A 10 -5.31 4.93 11.78
N PRO A 11 -4.24 4.78 12.59
CA PRO A 11 -4.35 4.04 13.86
C PRO A 11 -5.35 4.63 14.85
N ARG A 12 -5.67 5.93 14.74
CA ARG A 12 -6.62 6.61 15.64
C ARG A 12 -8.05 6.61 15.13
N ARG A 13 -8.23 6.46 13.82
CA ARG A 13 -9.50 6.74 13.14
C ARG A 13 -10.11 5.53 12.46
N ALA A 14 -9.28 4.57 12.11
CA ALA A 14 -9.68 3.30 11.54
C ALA A 14 -8.90 2.15 12.19
N PRO A 15 -8.99 1.99 13.53
CA PRO A 15 -8.23 0.93 14.22
C PRO A 15 -8.68 -0.47 13.79
N SER A 16 -9.97 -0.64 13.45
CA SER A 16 -10.55 -1.91 12.99
C SER A 16 -10.07 -2.26 11.58
N LEU A 17 -10.22 -1.33 10.63
CA LEU A 17 -9.71 -1.48 9.25
C LEU A 17 -8.24 -1.89 9.22
N LEU A 18 -7.43 -1.29 10.09
CA LEU A 18 -6.01 -1.59 10.18
C LEU A 18 -5.72 -2.93 10.84
N SER A 19 -6.61 -3.43 11.70
CA SER A 19 -6.46 -4.76 12.32
C SER A 19 -6.66 -5.80 11.25
N THR A 20 -7.68 -5.59 10.43
CA THR A 20 -7.96 -6.42 9.26
C THR A 20 -6.81 -6.35 8.25
N ALA A 21 -6.26 -5.16 7.97
CA ALA A 21 -5.09 -5.03 7.10
C ALA A 21 -3.83 -5.76 7.63
N GLU A 22 -3.63 -5.80 8.94
CA GLU A 22 -2.55 -6.55 9.58
C GLU A 22 -2.83 -8.06 9.55
N LEU A 23 -4.08 -8.47 9.81
CA LEU A 23 -4.54 -9.87 9.72
C LEU A 23 -4.26 -10.43 8.33
N TYR A 24 -4.61 -9.65 7.30
CA TYR A 24 -4.38 -10.02 5.91
C TYR A 24 -2.94 -9.82 5.41
N SER A 25 -2.01 -9.38 6.28
CA SER A 25 -0.61 -9.12 5.92
C SER A 25 -0.42 -8.17 4.72
N VAL A 26 -1.40 -7.31 4.43
CA VAL A 26 -1.36 -6.34 3.31
C VAL A 26 -0.62 -5.04 3.69
N SER A 27 -0.27 -4.88 4.96
CA SER A 27 0.52 -3.74 5.44
C SER A 27 1.50 -4.17 6.54
N VAL A 28 2.62 -3.47 6.64
CA VAL A 28 3.56 -3.67 7.75
C VAL A 28 2.92 -3.38 9.11
N PRO A 29 3.34 -4.04 10.21
CA PRO A 29 2.72 -3.84 11.51
C PRO A 29 2.77 -2.39 12.00
N ARG A 30 1.71 -1.94 12.68
CA ARG A 30 1.49 -0.60 13.25
C ARG A 30 2.68 -0.02 13.99
N ARG A 31 3.46 -0.86 14.67
CA ARG A 31 4.68 -0.44 15.39
C ARG A 31 5.70 0.28 14.51
N HIS A 32 5.64 0.09 13.20
CA HIS A 32 6.51 0.76 12.22
C HIS A 32 5.91 2.05 11.64
N PHE A 33 4.62 2.33 11.83
CA PHE A 33 3.92 3.43 11.16
C PHE A 33 4.53 4.80 11.49
N THR A 34 4.96 5.03 12.74
CA THR A 34 5.62 6.28 13.11
C THR A 34 6.97 6.47 12.38
N LYS A 35 7.73 5.38 12.19
CA LYS A 35 9.01 5.42 11.46
C LYS A 35 8.77 5.70 9.99
N ILE A 36 7.78 5.04 9.39
CA ILE A 36 7.38 5.23 7.99
C ILE A 36 6.91 6.67 7.76
N ALA A 37 6.01 7.16 8.63
CA ALA A 37 5.52 8.53 8.57
C ALA A 37 6.66 9.56 8.61
N LEU A 38 7.65 9.36 9.49
CA LEU A 38 8.82 10.23 9.58
C LEU A 38 9.58 10.31 8.25
N VAL A 39 9.82 9.17 7.59
CA VAL A 39 10.49 9.12 6.28
C VAL A 39 9.70 9.91 5.24
N TYR A 40 8.39 9.69 5.14
CA TYR A 40 7.53 10.46 4.21
C TYR A 40 7.51 11.96 4.53
N PHE A 41 7.56 12.36 5.80
CA PHE A 41 7.64 13.77 6.17
C PHE A 41 8.99 14.39 5.80
N LEU A 42 10.10 13.66 5.94
CA LEU A 42 11.42 14.12 5.52
C LEU A 42 11.49 14.34 4.00
N ILE A 43 11.05 13.35 3.21
CA ILE A 43 10.96 13.48 1.74
C ILE A 43 10.06 14.66 1.36
N SER A 44 8.88 14.75 1.97
CA SER A 44 7.93 15.82 1.67
C SER A 44 8.46 17.20 2.06
N GLY A 45 9.17 17.30 3.19
CA GLY A 45 9.82 18.54 3.61
C GLY A 45 10.91 18.98 2.63
N LEU A 46 11.63 18.02 2.05
CA LEU A 46 12.60 18.25 1.00
C LEU A 46 11.94 18.78 -0.29
N HIS A 47 10.83 18.19 -0.74
CA HIS A 47 10.05 18.70 -1.88
C HIS A 47 9.55 20.13 -1.65
N VAL A 48 8.97 20.40 -0.48
CA VAL A 48 8.50 21.74 -0.10
C VAL A 48 9.65 22.74 -0.07
N ALA A 49 10.82 22.36 0.46
CA ALA A 49 11.99 23.22 0.47
C ALA A 49 12.52 23.54 -0.95
N CYS A 50 12.36 22.65 -1.91
CA CYS A 50 12.68 22.91 -3.32
C CYS A 50 11.64 23.84 -3.95
N LEU A 51 10.36 23.59 -3.69
CA LEU A 51 9.27 24.43 -4.19
C LEU A 51 9.35 25.87 -3.67
N ILE A 52 9.67 26.06 -2.37
CA ILE A 52 9.85 27.38 -1.77
C ILE A 52 11.00 28.13 -2.43
N ASP A 53 12.11 27.47 -2.76
CA ASP A 53 13.23 28.11 -3.46
C ASP A 53 12.80 28.61 -4.85
N ILE A 54 12.07 27.77 -5.61
CA ILE A 54 11.53 28.12 -6.92
C ILE A 54 10.57 29.31 -6.82
N ILE A 55 9.59 29.25 -5.91
CA ILE A 55 8.61 30.32 -5.70
C ILE A 55 9.30 31.60 -5.25
N ARG A 56 10.19 31.52 -4.26
CA ARG A 56 10.91 32.68 -3.72
C ARG A 56 11.71 33.35 -4.83
N SER A 57 12.42 32.59 -5.66
CA SER A 57 13.14 33.21 -6.76
C SER A 57 12.20 33.86 -7.78
N SER A 58 11.12 33.16 -8.15
CA SER A 58 10.14 33.68 -9.10
C SER A 58 9.51 35.00 -8.63
N VAL A 59 9.15 35.07 -7.34
CA VAL A 59 8.53 36.27 -6.74
C VAL A 59 9.54 37.42 -6.66
N VAL A 60 10.78 37.16 -6.23
CA VAL A 60 11.80 38.21 -6.08
C VAL A 60 12.10 38.91 -7.41
N HIS A 61 12.01 38.18 -8.53
CA HIS A 61 12.36 38.70 -9.85
C HIS A 61 11.15 38.99 -10.75
N ARG A 62 9.93 38.83 -10.22
CA ARG A 62 8.65 39.09 -10.93
C ARG A 62 8.53 38.41 -12.29
N ARG A 63 9.16 37.26 -12.45
CA ARG A 63 9.12 36.36 -13.61
C ARG A 63 9.21 34.94 -13.08
N LEU A 64 8.74 33.94 -13.82
CA LEU A 64 8.94 32.54 -13.42
C LEU A 64 10.45 32.23 -13.49
N LEU A 65 11.14 32.43 -12.38
CA LEU A 65 12.57 32.12 -12.22
C LEU A 65 12.70 30.92 -11.33
N LEU A 66 13.34 29.90 -11.88
CA LEU A 66 13.50 28.65 -11.20
C LEU A 66 14.65 28.71 -10.15
N THR A 67 15.69 29.56 -10.30
CA THR A 67 16.73 29.86 -9.29
C THR A 67 16.89 31.35 -9.00
N ALA A 68 17.47 31.69 -7.84
CA ALA A 68 17.91 33.05 -7.50
C ALA A 68 19.24 33.38 -8.21
N PRO A 69 19.36 34.53 -8.89
CA PRO A 69 20.55 34.91 -9.64
C PRO A 69 21.75 35.20 -8.72
N ARG A 70 22.95 34.90 -9.23
CA ARG A 70 24.23 35.22 -8.57
C ARG A 70 24.39 36.72 -8.32
N SER A 71 25.14 37.00 -7.25
CA SER A 71 25.31 38.23 -6.46
C SER A 71 25.70 39.55 -7.16
N HIS A 72 25.58 39.68 -8.48
CA HIS A 72 25.92 40.93 -9.19
C HIS A 72 24.78 41.94 -9.32
N GLU A 73 23.54 41.55 -9.02
CA GLU A 73 22.40 42.48 -8.90
C GLU A 73 21.83 42.46 -7.47
N ARG A 74 22.62 42.89 -6.48
CA ARG A 74 22.03 43.37 -5.22
C ARG A 74 21.35 44.71 -5.50
N ARG A 75 20.09 44.70 -5.95
CA ARG A 75 19.20 45.83 -5.66
C ARG A 75 18.91 45.81 -4.14
N PRO A 76 18.99 46.95 -3.44
CA PRO A 76 18.79 46.98 -2.00
C PRO A 76 17.40 46.44 -1.65
N ILE A 77 17.39 45.48 -0.72
CA ILE A 77 16.19 44.84 -0.20
C ILE A 77 15.41 45.90 0.58
N VAL A 78 14.30 46.37 0.02
CA VAL A 78 13.20 46.88 0.85
C VAL A 78 12.25 45.70 1.04
N SER A 79 12.05 45.29 2.30
CA SER A 79 11.18 44.15 2.61
C SER A 79 9.76 44.40 2.07
N PRO A 80 9.08 43.41 1.46
CA PRO A 80 7.67 43.54 1.06
C PRO A 80 6.73 43.79 2.25
N TRP A 81 7.16 43.41 3.46
CA TRP A 81 6.41 43.57 4.70
C TRP A 81 6.26 45.04 5.13
N THR A 82 7.14 45.94 4.68
CA THR A 82 7.03 47.37 5.01
C THR A 82 5.97 48.11 4.20
N ARG A 83 5.44 47.52 3.11
CA ARG A 83 4.37 48.15 2.28
C ARG A 83 2.98 47.52 2.45
N LEU A 84 2.84 46.46 3.24
CA LEU A 84 1.55 45.82 3.54
C LEU A 84 0.84 46.43 4.77
N ARG A 85 1.05 47.73 5.00
CA ARG A 85 0.42 48.49 6.09
C ARG A 85 -0.74 49.38 5.60
N ILE A 86 -1.14 49.29 4.32
CA ILE A 86 -2.13 50.17 3.68
C ILE A 86 -3.47 49.48 3.37
N LEU A 87 -3.62 48.17 3.56
CA LEU A 87 -4.93 47.50 3.45
C LEU A 87 -5.27 46.82 4.78
N GLY A 88 -6.00 47.55 5.62
CA GLY A 88 -6.46 47.12 6.93
C GLY A 88 -7.43 45.94 6.88
N LEU A 89 -6.88 44.72 6.80
CA LEU A 89 -7.62 43.48 6.99
C LEU A 89 -7.11 42.74 8.24
N PRO A 90 -7.97 42.42 9.22
CA PRO A 90 -7.53 41.91 10.52
C PRO A 90 -7.30 40.39 10.47
N LEU A 91 -6.07 39.98 10.16
CA LEU A 91 -5.61 38.57 10.20
C LEU A 91 -5.19 38.09 11.62
N GLY A 92 -5.66 38.73 12.68
CA GLY A 92 -5.23 38.46 14.05
C GLY A 92 -5.90 37.25 14.73
N ARG A 93 -7.11 36.85 14.32
CA ARG A 93 -7.91 35.85 15.06
C ARG A 93 -7.81 34.41 14.53
N GLN A 94 -7.61 34.21 13.22
CA GLN A 94 -7.48 32.86 12.62
C GLN A 94 -6.08 32.25 12.82
N ALA A 95 -5.02 33.07 12.85
CA ALA A 95 -3.66 32.59 13.11
C ALA A 95 -3.49 32.07 14.56
N ALA A 96 -4.20 32.67 15.52
CA ALA A 96 -4.20 32.24 16.92
C ALA A 96 -5.02 30.96 17.14
N TRP A 97 -6.03 30.71 16.29
CA TRP A 97 -6.83 29.48 16.31
C TRP A 97 -6.06 28.29 15.71
N LEU A 98 -5.34 28.50 14.59
CA LEU A 98 -4.45 27.48 14.00
C LEU A 98 -3.25 27.17 14.90
N ARG A 99 -2.63 28.20 15.52
CA ARG A 99 -1.48 28.01 16.42
C ARG A 99 -1.85 27.20 17.67
N ARG A 100 -3.00 27.49 18.29
CA ARG A 100 -3.51 26.73 19.46
C ARG A 100 -3.85 25.26 19.15
N ARG A 101 -4.32 24.95 17.94
CA ARG A 101 -4.61 23.55 17.54
C ARG A 101 -3.36 22.75 17.18
N THR A 102 -2.30 23.42 16.72
CA THR A 102 -0.98 22.79 16.45
C THR A 102 -0.12 22.59 17.69
N GLU A 103 -0.36 23.32 18.78
CA GLU A 103 0.39 23.19 20.04
C GLU A 103 0.00 21.94 20.86
N SER A 104 -1.12 21.29 20.55
CA SER A 104 -1.53 20.03 21.18
C SER A 104 -0.76 18.80 20.67
N LEU A 105 0.09 18.95 19.64
CA LEU A 105 0.79 17.83 18.99
C LEU A 105 2.23 18.22 18.58
N SER A 106 3.13 18.58 19.50
CA SER A 106 4.57 18.43 19.19
C SER A 106 5.49 18.50 20.40
N GLY A 107 6.30 17.46 20.59
CA GLY A 107 7.58 17.59 21.30
C GLY A 107 8.54 18.45 20.48
N SER A 108 9.03 19.55 21.07
CA SER A 108 9.92 20.54 20.44
C SER A 108 11.20 19.95 19.83
N ARG A 109 11.69 18.82 20.36
CA ARG A 109 12.86 18.09 19.86
C ARG A 109 12.66 17.47 18.47
N VAL A 110 11.46 17.00 18.13
CA VAL A 110 11.18 16.36 16.83
C VAL A 110 11.20 17.39 15.69
N ARG A 111 10.78 18.63 15.98
CA ARG A 111 10.69 19.72 15.00
C ARG A 111 12.07 20.27 14.61
N SER A 112 13.00 20.38 15.56
CA SER A 112 14.37 20.84 15.27
C SER A 112 15.20 19.81 14.52
N ILE A 113 15.07 18.52 14.88
CA ILE A 113 15.74 17.40 14.20
C ILE A 113 15.27 17.28 12.74
N SER A 114 13.96 17.40 12.49
CA SER A 114 13.39 17.30 11.13
C SER A 114 13.88 18.40 10.19
N ILE A 115 13.97 19.65 10.68
CA ILE A 115 14.45 20.78 9.86
C ILE A 115 15.95 20.66 9.58
N SER A 116 16.75 20.26 10.57
CA SER A 116 18.19 20.05 10.40
C SER A 116 18.48 18.92 9.41
N ALA A 117 17.73 17.82 9.49
CA ALA A 117 17.85 16.69 8.58
C ALA A 117 17.51 17.08 7.13
N VAL A 118 16.39 17.79 6.91
CA VAL A 118 16.00 18.28 5.57
C VAL A 118 17.06 19.21 4.99
N ARG A 119 17.62 20.13 5.79
CA ARG A 119 18.73 20.99 5.34
C ARG A 119 19.97 20.17 4.96
N SER A 120 20.37 19.23 5.81
CA SER A 120 21.54 18.38 5.59
C SER A 120 21.40 17.56 4.30
N MET A 121 20.22 16.98 4.06
CA MET A 121 19.91 16.19 2.87
C MET A 121 19.87 17.07 1.61
N LYS A 122 19.32 18.28 1.69
CA LYS A 122 19.37 19.27 0.60
C LYS A 122 20.81 19.69 0.28
N THR A 123 21.64 19.90 1.29
CA THR A 123 23.08 20.18 1.12
C THR A 123 23.79 19.01 0.45
N ALA A 124 23.55 17.78 0.89
CA ALA A 124 24.12 16.57 0.28
C ALA A 124 23.73 16.42 -1.20
N LEU A 125 22.45 16.63 -1.53
CA LEU A 125 21.98 16.63 -2.92
C LEU A 125 22.72 17.67 -3.76
N SER A 126 22.89 18.88 -3.22
CA SER A 126 23.62 19.96 -3.90
C SER A 126 25.12 19.69 -4.07
N ALA A 127 25.73 18.88 -3.20
CA ALA A 127 27.14 18.51 -3.26
C ALA A 127 27.42 17.41 -4.31
N THR A 128 26.43 16.56 -4.62
CA THR A 128 26.51 15.54 -5.69
C THR A 128 26.16 16.08 -7.08
N ASP A 129 26.03 17.39 -7.21
CA ASP A 129 25.57 18.07 -8.41
C ASP A 129 26.77 18.33 -9.35
N VAL A 130 27.07 17.35 -10.21
CA VAL A 130 28.16 17.45 -11.19
C VAL A 130 27.65 18.21 -12.42
N VAL A 131 27.69 19.54 -12.37
CA VAL A 131 27.00 20.37 -13.37
C VAL A 131 27.67 20.39 -14.77
N ASP A 132 28.95 20.05 -14.94
CA ASP A 132 29.59 20.28 -16.26
C ASP A 132 30.23 19.07 -16.95
N ARG A 133 31.07 18.26 -16.30
CA ARG A 133 31.87 17.24 -17.03
C ARG A 133 31.18 15.89 -17.23
N ASN A 134 30.44 15.41 -16.23
CA ASN A 134 29.83 14.07 -16.23
C ASN A 134 28.30 14.10 -16.13
N PHE A 135 27.66 15.26 -16.28
CA PHE A 135 26.21 15.43 -16.12
C PHE A 135 25.39 14.40 -16.93
N ASP A 136 25.70 14.26 -18.21
CA ASP A 136 24.95 13.36 -19.11
C ASP A 136 25.16 11.88 -18.73
N THR A 137 26.34 11.51 -18.24
CA THR A 137 26.62 10.16 -17.73
C THR A 137 25.87 9.89 -16.42
N THR A 138 25.86 10.85 -15.48
CA THR A 138 25.10 10.75 -14.23
C THR A 138 23.59 10.65 -14.48
N LEU A 139 23.08 11.42 -15.44
CA LEU A 139 21.67 11.39 -15.83
C LEU A 139 21.29 10.00 -16.37
N VAL A 140 22.09 9.43 -17.27
CA VAL A 140 21.83 8.09 -17.83
C VAL A 140 21.91 6.99 -16.77
N LEU A 141 22.87 7.04 -15.84
CA LEU A 141 22.97 6.07 -14.75
C LEU A 141 21.76 6.13 -13.81
N ARG A 142 21.29 7.34 -13.51
CA ARG A 142 20.08 7.55 -12.73
C ARG A 142 18.85 7.00 -13.45
N GLU A 143 18.72 7.30 -14.74
CA GLU A 143 17.62 6.82 -15.58
C GLU A 143 17.56 5.29 -15.66
N LEU A 144 18.72 4.63 -15.72
CA LEU A 144 18.82 3.17 -15.66
C LEU A 144 18.34 2.62 -14.30
N LEU A 145 18.72 3.27 -13.20
CA LEU A 145 18.29 2.86 -11.86
C LEU A 145 16.78 3.05 -11.65
N GLU A 146 16.24 4.20 -12.06
CA GLU A 146 14.80 4.49 -12.00
C GLU A 146 14.01 3.53 -12.88
N THR A 147 14.49 3.25 -14.09
CA THR A 147 13.91 2.24 -14.98
C THR A 147 13.90 0.86 -14.34
N ALA A 148 14.97 0.46 -13.64
CA ALA A 148 15.00 -0.83 -12.94
C ALA A 148 13.99 -0.90 -11.79
N VAL A 149 13.89 0.15 -10.98
CA VAL A 149 12.93 0.24 -9.87
C VAL A 149 11.49 0.24 -10.40
N LEU A 150 11.20 1.03 -11.42
CA LEU A 150 9.88 1.06 -12.05
C LEU A 150 9.54 -0.27 -12.73
N SER A 151 10.51 -0.93 -13.36
CA SER A 151 10.31 -2.26 -13.98
C SER A 151 9.91 -3.31 -12.96
N TYR A 152 10.54 -3.31 -11.77
CA TYR A 152 10.12 -4.16 -10.68
C TYR A 152 8.66 -3.89 -10.29
N GLN A 153 8.30 -2.62 -10.11
CA GLN A 153 6.93 -2.26 -9.74
C GLN A 153 5.92 -2.69 -10.82
N VAL A 154 6.18 -2.40 -12.09
CA VAL A 154 5.28 -2.82 -13.19
C VAL A 154 5.16 -4.34 -13.28
N TYR A 155 6.25 -5.07 -13.06
CA TYR A 155 6.21 -6.53 -12.98
C TYR A 155 5.33 -7.01 -11.82
N THR A 156 5.46 -6.43 -10.62
CA THR A 156 4.59 -6.74 -9.47
C THR A 156 3.11 -6.52 -9.80
N VAL A 157 2.77 -5.38 -10.40
CA VAL A 157 1.39 -5.08 -10.79
C VAL A 157 0.86 -6.08 -11.81
N SER A 158 1.70 -6.58 -12.71
CA SER A 158 1.29 -7.51 -13.77
C SER A 158 0.66 -8.80 -13.25
N TYR A 159 1.08 -9.27 -12.07
CA TYR A 159 0.55 -10.49 -11.46
C TYR A 159 -0.34 -10.25 -10.24
N SER A 160 -0.30 -9.08 -9.61
CA SER A 160 -1.17 -8.77 -8.47
C SER A 160 -2.47 -8.09 -8.91
N VAL A 161 -2.41 -7.11 -9.82
CA VAL A 161 -3.57 -6.27 -10.14
C VAL A 161 -4.25 -6.74 -11.42
N ALA A 162 -5.52 -7.17 -11.30
CA ALA A 162 -6.33 -7.63 -12.42
C ALA A 162 -6.80 -6.49 -13.35
N SER A 163 -6.72 -5.24 -12.90
CA SER A 163 -7.09 -4.07 -13.70
C SER A 163 -6.19 -3.93 -14.94
N ALA A 164 -6.78 -4.13 -16.12
CA ALA A 164 -6.08 -3.99 -17.39
C ALA A 164 -5.59 -2.55 -17.63
N TRP A 165 -6.37 -1.54 -17.23
CA TRP A 165 -5.99 -0.14 -17.45
C TRP A 165 -4.74 0.22 -16.63
N THR A 166 -4.64 -0.27 -15.38
CA THR A 166 -3.51 0.01 -14.48
C THR A 166 -2.23 -0.58 -15.04
N ASN A 167 -2.31 -1.82 -15.53
CA ASN A 167 -1.21 -2.47 -16.22
C ASN A 167 -0.76 -1.71 -17.46
N HIS A 168 -1.70 -1.35 -18.35
CA HIS A 168 -1.38 -0.58 -19.56
C HIS A 168 -0.76 0.78 -19.24
N ALA A 169 -1.30 1.50 -18.24
CA ALA A 169 -0.81 2.80 -17.85
C ALA A 169 0.63 2.75 -17.31
N LEU A 170 0.92 1.80 -16.41
CA LEU A 170 2.26 1.65 -15.84
C LEU A 170 3.30 1.19 -16.87
N VAL A 171 2.93 0.26 -17.75
CA VAL A 171 3.79 -0.14 -18.87
C VAL A 171 4.04 1.05 -19.79
N ALA A 172 3.02 1.83 -20.14
CA ALA A 172 3.18 3.02 -20.97
C ALA A 172 4.13 4.04 -20.33
N LEU A 173 4.00 4.30 -19.02
CA LEU A 173 4.92 5.17 -18.28
C LEU A 173 6.36 4.63 -18.35
N LEU A 174 6.57 3.33 -18.14
CA LEU A 174 7.88 2.70 -18.23
C LEU A 174 8.48 2.77 -19.63
N LEU A 175 7.68 2.57 -20.69
CA LEU A 175 8.14 2.69 -22.08
C LEU A 175 8.53 4.13 -22.42
N ILE A 176 7.71 5.10 -22.02
CA ILE A 176 8.03 6.53 -22.21
C ILE A 176 9.30 6.87 -21.44
N ASN A 177 9.48 6.34 -20.23
CA ASN A 177 10.71 6.51 -19.45
C ASN A 177 11.94 5.99 -20.20
N CYS A 178 11.87 4.75 -20.70
CA CYS A 178 12.93 4.11 -21.47
C CYS A 178 13.31 4.87 -22.75
N TRP A 179 12.32 5.42 -23.47
CA TRP A 179 12.53 5.96 -24.81
C TRP A 179 12.67 7.48 -24.85
N SER A 180 12.20 8.21 -23.84
CA SER A 180 12.27 9.68 -23.79
C SER A 180 13.69 10.20 -24.01
N MET A 181 14.64 9.75 -23.21
CA MET A 181 16.03 10.19 -23.24
C MET A 181 16.75 9.83 -24.56
N PRO A 182 16.69 8.57 -25.08
CA PRO A 182 17.24 8.22 -26.39
C PRO A 182 16.59 8.95 -27.59
N ILE A 183 15.30 9.26 -27.53
CA ILE A 183 14.58 9.97 -28.61
C ILE A 183 14.96 11.46 -28.60
N ILE A 184 14.88 12.12 -27.45
CA ILE A 184 15.15 13.56 -27.32
C ILE A 184 16.57 13.90 -27.80
N ARG A 185 17.55 13.01 -27.57
CA ARG A 185 18.94 13.21 -28.03
C ARG A 185 19.14 13.08 -29.54
N ARG A 186 18.22 12.42 -30.24
CA ARG A 186 18.27 12.24 -31.70
C ARG A 186 17.42 13.27 -32.45
N LEU A 187 16.68 14.12 -31.75
CA LEU A 187 15.85 15.15 -32.40
C LEU A 187 16.74 16.14 -33.18
N PRO A 188 16.48 16.36 -34.47
CA PRO A 188 17.26 17.29 -35.27
C PRO A 188 17.06 18.73 -34.77
N GLY A 189 18.14 19.51 -34.72
CA GLY A 189 18.09 20.93 -34.37
C GLY A 189 17.91 21.26 -32.88
N ILE A 190 17.84 20.27 -31.98
CA ILE A 190 17.78 20.54 -30.55
C ILE A 190 19.17 20.81 -29.95
N SER A 191 19.29 21.87 -29.15
CA SER A 191 20.54 22.12 -28.42
C SER A 191 20.68 21.15 -27.24
N ILE A 192 21.93 20.81 -26.87
CA ILE A 192 22.23 19.92 -25.72
C ILE A 192 21.53 20.39 -24.44
N LYS A 193 21.54 21.71 -24.20
CA LYS A 193 20.88 22.31 -23.03
C LYS A 193 19.36 22.11 -23.05
N ARG A 194 18.68 22.28 -24.20
CA ARG A 194 17.23 22.01 -24.35
C ARG A 194 16.93 20.53 -24.18
N ALA A 195 17.75 19.66 -24.75
CA ALA A 195 17.59 18.21 -24.60
C ALA A 195 17.67 17.79 -23.12
N ARG A 196 18.65 18.30 -22.35
CA ARG A 196 18.76 18.04 -20.91
C ARG A 196 17.52 18.48 -20.13
N LEU A 197 17.01 19.69 -20.42
CA LEU A 197 15.81 20.22 -19.77
C LEU A 197 14.58 19.35 -20.07
N LEU A 198 14.34 19.01 -21.33
CA LEU A 198 13.20 18.18 -21.73
C LEU A 198 13.24 16.80 -21.06
N CYS A 199 14.42 16.18 -20.95
CA CYS A 199 14.54 14.87 -20.31
C CYS A 199 14.24 14.93 -18.81
N LEU A 200 14.74 15.96 -18.11
CA LEU A 200 14.44 16.15 -16.69
C LEU A 200 12.95 16.45 -16.45
N CYS A 201 12.33 17.26 -17.32
CA CYS A 201 10.89 17.52 -17.21
C CYS A 201 10.06 16.26 -17.49
N ALA A 202 10.42 15.47 -18.49
CA ALA A 202 9.74 14.21 -18.79
C ALA A 202 9.85 13.24 -17.62
N ASN A 203 11.05 13.01 -17.09
CA ASN A 203 11.30 12.14 -15.94
C ASN A 203 10.50 12.62 -14.70
N LEU A 204 10.49 13.92 -14.39
CA LEU A 204 9.69 14.47 -13.28
C LEU A 204 8.18 14.19 -13.43
N LEU A 205 7.63 14.32 -14.64
CA LEU A 205 6.22 14.06 -14.90
C LEU A 205 5.88 12.57 -14.78
N LEU A 206 6.77 11.69 -15.26
CA LEU A 206 6.61 10.24 -15.18
C LEU A 206 6.67 9.75 -13.73
N ASP A 207 7.65 10.23 -12.96
CA ASP A 207 7.78 9.93 -11.53
C ASP A 207 6.53 10.37 -10.76
N LEU A 208 6.00 11.58 -11.05
CA LEU A 208 4.77 12.07 -10.43
C LEU A 208 3.56 11.20 -10.80
N ALA A 209 3.45 10.80 -12.07
CA ALA A 209 2.35 9.96 -12.53
C ALA A 209 2.37 8.58 -11.86
N ALA A 210 3.52 7.90 -11.86
CA ALA A 210 3.67 6.57 -11.27
C ALA A 210 3.50 6.58 -9.74
N TYR A 211 4.04 7.59 -9.06
CA TYR A 211 4.13 7.61 -7.60
C TYR A 211 2.96 8.31 -6.89
N LEU A 212 2.23 9.19 -7.59
CA LEU A 212 1.12 9.93 -7.01
C LEU A 212 -0.20 9.60 -7.71
N VAL A 213 -0.25 9.71 -9.03
CA VAL A 213 -1.52 9.61 -9.76
C VAL A 213 -2.07 8.19 -9.73
N ILE A 214 -1.25 7.17 -10.03
CA ILE A 214 -1.70 5.78 -10.05
C ILE A 214 -2.19 5.31 -8.67
N PRO A 215 -1.44 5.49 -7.55
CA PRO A 215 -1.94 5.11 -6.22
C PRO A 215 -3.21 5.85 -5.81
N ILE A 216 -3.35 7.15 -6.13
CA ILE A 216 -4.58 7.89 -5.85
C ILE A 216 -5.76 7.27 -6.61
N MET A 217 -5.59 6.97 -7.90
CA MET A 217 -6.64 6.37 -8.71
C MET A 217 -7.07 4.99 -8.19
N LEU A 218 -6.12 4.18 -7.70
CA LEU A 218 -6.41 2.91 -7.05
C LEU A 218 -7.10 3.06 -5.69
N PHE A 219 -6.84 4.15 -4.96
CA PHE A 219 -7.43 4.39 -3.64
C PHE A 219 -8.90 4.87 -3.69
N ILE A 220 -9.31 5.55 -4.76
CA ILE A 220 -10.64 6.18 -4.86
C ILE A 220 -11.80 5.22 -4.53
N PRO A 221 -11.88 4.00 -5.11
CA PRO A 221 -12.99 3.09 -4.83
C PRO A 221 -13.09 2.72 -3.35
N TYR A 222 -11.95 2.42 -2.70
CA TYR A 222 -11.92 2.06 -1.28
C TYR A 222 -12.29 3.23 -0.36
N TYR A 223 -12.00 4.46 -0.78
CA TYR A 223 -12.42 5.64 -0.02
C TYR A 223 -13.94 5.84 -0.04
N GLU A 224 -14.59 5.52 -1.15
CA GLU A 224 -16.05 5.61 -1.27
C GLU A 224 -16.76 4.57 -0.39
N ASP A 225 -16.15 3.40 -0.20
CA ASP A 225 -16.66 2.33 0.67
C ASP A 225 -16.39 2.56 2.17
N TYR A 226 -15.51 3.51 2.52
CA TYR A 226 -15.11 3.76 3.89
C TYR A 226 -16.22 4.48 4.69
N ILE A 227 -16.54 3.96 5.88
CA ILE A 227 -17.55 4.52 6.78
C ILE A 227 -16.86 5.21 7.97
N PRO A 228 -16.75 6.56 7.98
CA PRO A 228 -16.00 7.27 9.02
C PRO A 228 -16.56 7.10 10.43
N ALA A 229 -17.86 6.82 10.56
CA ALA A 229 -18.51 6.59 11.84
C ALA A 229 -18.10 5.25 12.49
N ARG A 230 -17.73 4.25 11.68
CA ARG A 230 -17.28 2.93 12.15
C ARG A 230 -15.75 2.82 12.22
N GLY A 231 -15.04 3.65 11.47
CA GLY A 231 -13.59 3.48 11.31
C GLY A 231 -13.25 2.22 10.51
N ASP A 232 -14.16 1.81 9.64
CA ASP A 232 -14.08 0.58 8.85
C ASP A 232 -14.99 0.69 7.62
N VAL A 233 -14.99 -0.33 6.76
CA VAL A 233 -15.95 -0.51 5.67
C VAL A 233 -17.19 -1.27 6.15
N ALA A 234 -18.20 -1.41 5.29
CA ALA A 234 -19.35 -2.26 5.61
C ALA A 234 -18.92 -3.73 5.76
N LEU A 235 -19.39 -4.41 6.81
CA LEU A 235 -19.01 -5.81 7.08
C LEU A 235 -19.20 -6.74 5.88
N ILE A 236 -20.30 -6.55 5.12
CA ILE A 236 -20.62 -7.32 3.91
C ILE A 236 -19.51 -7.27 2.84
N LEU A 237 -18.72 -6.19 2.78
CA LEU A 237 -17.65 -6.06 1.81
C LEU A 237 -16.49 -7.02 2.11
N TRP A 238 -16.21 -7.29 3.40
CA TRP A 238 -15.24 -8.31 3.81
C TRP A 238 -15.65 -9.73 3.36
N TYR A 239 -16.96 -10.00 3.27
CA TYR A 239 -17.50 -11.26 2.76
C TYR A 239 -17.64 -11.31 1.24
N THR A 240 -17.49 -10.17 0.55
CA THR A 240 -17.60 -10.09 -0.90
C THR A 240 -16.27 -10.47 -1.55
N ASP A 241 -16.23 -11.65 -2.18
CA ASP A 241 -15.02 -12.26 -2.76
C ASP A 241 -14.22 -11.30 -3.65
N LEU A 242 -14.92 -10.63 -4.57
CA LEU A 242 -14.29 -9.71 -5.52
C LEU A 242 -13.67 -8.50 -4.81
N TRP A 243 -14.36 -7.95 -3.81
CA TRP A 243 -13.88 -6.79 -3.07
C TRP A 243 -12.64 -7.16 -2.25
N LEU A 244 -12.72 -8.28 -1.51
CA LEU A 244 -11.63 -8.77 -0.68
C LEU A 244 -10.38 -9.07 -1.53
N VAL A 245 -10.50 -9.78 -2.66
CA VAL A 245 -9.32 -10.07 -3.50
C VAL A 245 -8.71 -8.82 -4.12
N ARG A 246 -9.54 -7.85 -4.57
CA ARG A 246 -9.00 -6.57 -5.05
C ARG A 246 -8.22 -5.87 -3.96
N MET A 247 -8.80 -5.80 -2.77
CA MET A 247 -8.15 -5.22 -1.60
C MET A 247 -6.79 -5.89 -1.35
N LEU A 248 -6.78 -7.22 -1.20
CA LEU A 248 -5.58 -8.00 -0.90
C LEU A 248 -4.44 -7.76 -1.88
N ASN A 249 -4.79 -7.61 -3.16
CA ASN A 249 -3.82 -7.45 -4.23
C ASN A 249 -3.39 -6.00 -4.49
N GLU A 250 -4.28 -5.02 -4.31
CA GLU A 250 -4.03 -3.62 -4.64
C GLU A 250 -3.50 -2.81 -3.44
N TRP A 251 -3.87 -3.17 -2.21
CA TRP A 251 -3.43 -2.45 -1.01
C TRP A 251 -1.92 -2.49 -0.76
N PRO A 252 -1.18 -3.55 -1.11
CA PRO A 252 0.28 -3.53 -1.09
C PRO A 252 0.92 -2.43 -1.96
N MET A 253 0.18 -1.84 -2.91
CA MET A 253 0.63 -0.66 -3.67
C MET A 253 0.30 0.68 -2.98
N LEU A 254 -0.71 0.69 -2.11
CA LEU A 254 -1.17 1.87 -1.37
C LEU A 254 -0.39 2.02 -0.05
N PHE A 255 -0.01 0.90 0.54
CA PHE A 255 0.75 0.80 1.78
C PHE A 255 2.16 0.28 1.52
N VAL A 256 3.07 0.55 2.46
CA VAL A 256 4.39 -0.08 2.47
C VAL A 256 4.17 -1.48 3.01
N ALA A 257 4.08 -2.47 2.12
CA ALA A 257 3.93 -3.88 2.48
C ALA A 257 5.28 -4.55 2.74
N SER A 258 6.34 -4.14 2.04
CA SER A 258 7.68 -4.67 2.18
C SER A 258 8.76 -3.59 2.38
N VAL A 259 9.94 -4.02 2.82
CA VAL A 259 11.13 -3.16 2.88
C VAL A 259 11.48 -2.60 1.50
N TRP A 260 11.30 -3.42 0.46
CA TRP A 260 11.61 -3.01 -0.90
C TRP A 260 10.66 -1.93 -1.41
N ASP A 261 9.36 -2.01 -1.09
CA ASP A 261 8.40 -0.95 -1.41
C ASP A 261 8.78 0.37 -0.75
N GLY A 262 9.23 0.30 0.51
CA GLY A 262 9.75 1.45 1.24
C GLY A 262 11.00 2.05 0.57
N ILE A 263 11.93 1.19 0.11
CA ILE A 263 13.16 1.60 -0.58
C ILE A 263 12.84 2.25 -1.93
N SER A 264 12.03 1.59 -2.78
CA SER A 264 11.66 2.11 -4.10
C SER A 264 10.97 3.47 -3.99
N THR A 265 10.05 3.59 -3.03
CA THR A 265 9.30 4.80 -2.71
C THR A 265 10.23 5.93 -2.27
N PHE A 266 11.21 5.63 -1.42
CA PHE A 266 12.20 6.61 -0.97
C PHE A 266 13.06 7.11 -2.13
N PHE A 267 13.54 6.21 -3.00
CA PHE A 267 14.36 6.55 -4.15
C PHE A 267 13.63 7.44 -5.14
N ILE A 268 12.37 7.13 -5.48
CA ILE A 268 11.54 7.97 -6.37
C ILE A 268 11.29 9.35 -5.72
N GLY A 269 11.00 9.38 -4.42
CA GLY A 269 10.88 10.63 -3.69
C GLY A 269 12.15 11.49 -3.75
N LEU A 270 13.32 10.87 -3.63
CA LEU A 270 14.62 11.55 -3.74
C LEU A 270 14.92 12.02 -5.17
N SER A 271 14.58 11.20 -6.16
CA SER A 271 14.65 11.50 -7.60
C SER A 271 13.93 12.80 -7.94
N ILE A 272 12.66 12.91 -7.53
CA ILE A 272 11.82 14.10 -7.73
C ILE A 272 12.48 15.33 -7.10
N ALA A 273 12.93 15.22 -5.84
CA ALA A 273 13.58 16.33 -5.14
C ALA A 273 14.85 16.80 -5.85
N ARG A 274 15.68 15.85 -6.32
CA ARG A 274 16.89 16.16 -7.07
C ARG A 274 16.55 16.88 -8.38
N THR A 275 15.58 16.38 -9.14
CA THR A 275 15.15 16.99 -10.40
C THR A 275 14.64 18.41 -10.22
N MET A 276 13.81 18.65 -9.19
CA MET A 276 13.33 19.98 -8.82
C MET A 276 14.45 20.95 -8.44
N SER A 277 15.59 20.44 -7.93
CA SER A 277 16.74 21.27 -7.57
C SER A 277 17.66 21.60 -8.74
N VAL A 278 17.72 20.74 -9.76
CA VAL A 278 18.61 20.83 -10.92
C VAL A 278 17.99 21.64 -12.06
N ILE A 279 16.71 21.41 -12.38
CA ILE A 279 15.98 22.12 -13.46
C ILE A 279 16.20 23.64 -13.37
N PRO A 280 16.01 24.26 -12.19
CA PRO A 280 16.38 25.65 -11.98
C PRO A 280 17.74 26.10 -12.49
N ARG A 281 18.78 25.40 -12.06
CA ARG A 281 20.17 25.82 -12.29
C ARG A 281 20.53 25.71 -13.76
N LEU A 282 19.98 24.71 -14.45
CA LEU A 282 20.12 24.55 -15.89
C LEU A 282 19.47 25.70 -16.67
N VAL A 283 18.34 26.24 -16.18
CA VAL A 283 17.68 27.40 -16.78
C VAL A 283 18.48 28.68 -16.52
N GLU A 284 19.09 28.86 -15.34
CA GLU A 284 19.95 30.02 -15.07
C GLU A 284 21.21 30.07 -15.97
N GLN A 285 21.83 28.92 -16.21
CA GLN A 285 22.95 28.78 -17.16
C GLN A 285 22.54 29.03 -18.62
N TRP A 286 21.24 29.08 -18.92
CA TRP A 286 20.72 29.44 -20.23
C TRP A 286 20.66 30.96 -20.41
N GLU A 287 20.34 31.70 -19.36
CA GLU A 287 20.11 33.15 -19.41
C GLU A 287 21.39 33.99 -19.30
N THR A 288 22.51 33.40 -18.88
CA THR A 288 23.81 34.09 -18.77
C THR A 288 24.61 34.01 -20.09
N PRO A 289 24.93 35.14 -20.76
CA PRO A 289 25.82 35.15 -21.91
C PRO A 289 27.25 34.74 -21.49
N PRO A 290 28.05 34.11 -22.37
CA PRO A 290 29.45 33.88 -22.07
C PRO A 290 30.15 35.23 -21.90
N THR A 291 30.68 35.50 -20.71
CA THR A 291 31.52 36.66 -20.46
C THR A 291 32.80 36.51 -21.27
N SER A 292 32.86 37.19 -22.43
CA SER A 292 34.12 37.59 -23.02
C SER A 292 34.77 38.58 -22.07
N ASN A 293 35.61 38.07 -21.16
CA ASN A 293 36.72 38.82 -20.59
C ASN A 293 37.62 37.80 -19.89
N GLY A 294 38.63 37.36 -20.64
CA GLY A 294 39.86 36.89 -20.05
C GLY A 294 40.51 38.06 -19.32
N THR A 295 40.15 38.27 -18.07
CA THR A 295 41.01 38.94 -17.12
C THR A 295 41.70 37.86 -16.30
N SER A 296 42.97 37.64 -16.64
CA SER A 296 43.95 36.99 -15.78
C SER A 296 43.89 37.64 -14.39
N VAL A 297 43.14 37.05 -13.48
CA VAL A 297 43.21 37.40 -12.05
C VAL A 297 44.35 36.60 -11.44
N ARG A 298 45.45 37.34 -11.30
CA ARG A 298 46.70 37.03 -10.62
C ARG A 298 46.45 36.40 -9.25
N ALA A 299 47.13 35.29 -8.96
CA ALA A 299 47.16 34.66 -7.65
C ALA A 299 47.73 35.62 -6.56
N PRO A 300 47.25 35.57 -5.31
CA PRO A 300 47.86 36.33 -4.22
C PRO A 300 49.20 35.69 -3.81
N SER A 301 50.25 36.50 -3.88
CA SER A 301 51.62 36.20 -3.49
C SER A 301 51.76 35.83 -2.01
N GLN A 302 52.43 34.71 -1.72
CA GLN A 302 53.02 34.43 -0.41
C GLN A 302 54.20 35.37 -0.13
N ARG A 303 54.26 35.88 1.10
CA ARG A 303 55.43 36.53 1.69
C ARG A 303 56.63 35.58 1.65
N THR A 304 57.71 36.00 0.99
CA THR A 304 59.07 35.54 1.34
C THR A 304 60.04 36.70 1.22
N LEU A 305 61.02 36.71 2.13
CA LEU A 305 61.91 37.80 2.48
C LEU A 305 62.83 38.30 1.35
N THR A 306 63.13 39.60 1.43
CA THR A 306 64.34 40.34 1.03
C THR A 306 65.32 39.71 0.03
N THR A 307 65.58 40.41 -1.09
CA THR A 307 66.90 41.02 -1.38
C THR A 307 66.84 41.92 -2.61
N GLN A 308 67.73 42.91 -2.61
CA GLN A 308 67.81 44.05 -3.53
C GLN A 308 68.15 43.68 -4.98
N VAL A 309 67.73 44.53 -5.93
CA VAL A 309 68.59 45.30 -6.88
C VAL A 309 67.68 46.00 -7.93
N LYS A 310 68.02 47.24 -8.26
CA LYS A 310 67.39 48.22 -9.17
C LYS A 310 68.21 48.28 -10.49
N PRO A 311 67.92 49.15 -11.48
CA PRO A 311 66.77 49.32 -12.41
C PRO A 311 67.18 49.17 -13.90
N GLN A 312 66.25 49.46 -14.84
CA GLN A 312 66.38 50.32 -16.05
C GLN A 312 65.73 49.68 -17.30
N ILE A 313 65.18 50.34 -18.33
CA ILE A 313 64.69 51.71 -18.71
C ILE A 313 64.00 51.50 -20.08
N SER A 314 63.13 52.44 -20.51
CA SER A 314 62.70 52.78 -21.90
C SER A 314 61.73 51.84 -22.64
N THR A 315 60.81 52.26 -23.52
CA THR A 315 60.26 53.56 -23.96
C THR A 315 58.98 53.28 -24.76
N GLU A 316 58.18 54.34 -24.87
CA GLU A 316 57.03 54.70 -25.69
C GLU A 316 56.62 53.93 -26.98
N ALA A 317 55.36 54.16 -27.28
CA ALA A 317 54.48 53.56 -28.28
C ALA A 317 54.71 54.05 -29.72
N THR A 318 54.26 53.25 -30.69
CA THR A 318 53.64 53.80 -31.92
C THR A 318 52.61 52.82 -32.49
N SER A 319 51.48 53.38 -32.92
CA SER A 319 50.26 52.75 -33.43
C SER A 319 50.37 52.34 -34.91
N GLY A 320 49.65 51.29 -35.29
CA GLY A 320 49.37 50.90 -36.68
C GLY A 320 48.06 50.10 -36.77
N PRO A 321 47.27 50.20 -37.87
CA PRO A 321 45.83 49.96 -37.84
C PRO A 321 45.38 48.53 -38.15
N LEU A 322 44.15 48.26 -37.72
CA LEU A 322 43.37 47.03 -37.73
C LEU A 322 43.37 46.24 -39.06
N GLY A 323 43.76 44.96 -38.99
CA GLY A 323 43.35 43.91 -39.93
C GLY A 323 42.11 43.16 -39.40
N PRO A 324 41.25 42.58 -40.26
CA PRO A 324 40.01 41.97 -39.81
C PRO A 324 40.31 40.65 -39.10
N GLU A 325 40.13 40.63 -37.78
CA GLU A 325 40.16 39.42 -36.98
C GLU A 325 39.05 38.47 -37.45
N ARG A 326 39.47 37.26 -37.85
CA ARG A 326 38.60 36.15 -38.19
C ARG A 326 37.60 35.90 -37.05
N ARG A 327 36.31 36.06 -37.33
CA ARG A 327 35.23 35.54 -36.47
C ARG A 327 35.49 34.05 -36.20
N PRO A 328 35.54 33.60 -34.93
CA PRO A 328 35.54 32.17 -34.64
C PRO A 328 34.21 31.59 -35.12
N SER A 329 34.30 30.58 -35.96
CA SER A 329 33.16 29.81 -36.47
C SER A 329 32.27 29.31 -35.32
N LEU A 330 30.96 29.49 -35.48
CA LEU A 330 29.86 28.85 -34.73
C LEU A 330 29.84 27.32 -34.95
N MET A 331 30.94 26.63 -34.65
CA MET A 331 31.06 25.18 -34.67
C MET A 331 31.56 24.68 -33.32
N SER A 332 30.76 24.87 -32.27
CA SER A 332 31.05 24.31 -30.95
C SER A 332 29.80 23.78 -30.26
N GLN A 333 29.03 22.89 -30.91
CA GLN A 333 27.80 22.38 -30.28
C GLN A 333 27.48 20.89 -30.42
N TRP A 334 28.45 20.05 -30.82
CA TRP A 334 28.29 18.59 -30.75
C TRP A 334 29.43 17.94 -29.97
N ARG A 335 29.25 17.82 -28.65
CA ARG A 335 30.07 16.93 -27.81
C ARG A 335 29.72 15.50 -28.20
N ARG A 336 30.71 14.71 -28.63
CA ARG A 336 30.49 13.26 -28.85
C ARG A 336 30.10 12.61 -27.51
N PRO A 337 29.02 11.84 -27.46
CA PRO A 337 28.61 11.17 -26.24
C PRO A 337 29.71 10.21 -25.78
N SER A 338 29.87 10.08 -24.48
CA SER A 338 30.81 9.11 -23.91
C SER A 338 30.37 7.68 -24.26
N ARG A 339 31.29 6.72 -24.17
CA ARG A 339 30.97 5.30 -24.42
C ARG A 339 29.89 4.80 -23.47
N THR A 340 29.91 5.26 -22.22
CA THR A 340 28.91 4.95 -21.19
C THR A 340 27.54 5.56 -21.51
N GLU A 341 27.48 6.82 -21.94
CA GLU A 341 26.25 7.47 -22.37
C GLU A 341 25.63 6.75 -23.58
N SER A 342 26.44 6.44 -24.59
CA SER A 342 25.96 5.71 -25.79
C SER A 342 25.45 4.32 -25.44
N MET A 343 26.15 3.60 -24.55
CA MET A 343 25.73 2.29 -24.08
C MET A 343 24.43 2.35 -23.27
N GLY A 344 24.30 3.29 -22.33
CA GLY A 344 23.09 3.43 -21.54
C GLY A 344 21.86 3.79 -22.37
N HIS A 345 21.98 4.66 -23.38
CA HIS A 345 20.86 4.90 -24.30
C HIS A 345 20.46 3.66 -25.10
N ARG A 346 21.42 2.82 -25.51
CA ARG A 346 21.11 1.54 -26.17
C ARG A 346 20.43 0.57 -25.21
N LEU A 347 20.89 0.49 -23.97
CA LEU A 347 20.28 -0.35 -22.93
C LEU A 347 18.85 0.08 -22.63
N LEU A 348 18.59 1.37 -22.43
CA LEU A 348 17.23 1.89 -22.21
C LEU A 348 16.31 1.59 -23.40
N ALA A 349 16.78 1.85 -24.64
CA ALA A 349 16.01 1.57 -25.83
C ALA A 349 15.69 0.08 -25.99
N ALA A 350 16.69 -0.79 -25.79
CA ALA A 350 16.54 -2.24 -25.85
C ALA A 350 15.61 -2.75 -24.74
N TRP A 351 15.74 -2.23 -23.52
CA TRP A 351 14.87 -2.60 -22.41
C TRP A 351 13.42 -2.24 -22.66
N GLY A 352 13.14 -1.04 -23.20
CA GLY A 352 11.78 -0.67 -23.60
C GLY A 352 11.19 -1.62 -24.65
N LEU A 353 11.99 -2.10 -25.62
CA LEU A 353 11.53 -3.12 -26.58
C LEU A 353 11.26 -4.47 -25.91
N ILE A 354 12.10 -4.88 -24.97
CA ILE A 354 11.92 -6.11 -24.19
C ILE A 354 10.61 -6.02 -23.37
N VAL A 355 10.43 -4.94 -22.61
CA VAL A 355 9.21 -4.70 -21.82
C VAL A 355 7.96 -4.69 -22.69
N LEU A 356 8.01 -4.01 -23.85
CA LEU A 356 6.88 -4.01 -24.78
C LEU A 356 6.58 -5.43 -25.29
N GLY A 357 7.60 -6.20 -25.66
CA GLY A 357 7.45 -7.59 -26.08
C GLY A 357 6.87 -8.48 -24.97
N LEU A 358 7.37 -8.35 -23.74
CA LEU A 358 6.86 -9.07 -22.57
C LEU A 358 5.41 -8.71 -22.27
N HIS A 359 5.04 -7.43 -22.40
CA HIS A 359 3.68 -6.98 -22.17
C HIS A 359 2.72 -7.46 -23.26
N ILE A 360 3.13 -7.41 -24.53
CA ILE A 360 2.34 -7.96 -25.65
C ILE A 360 2.17 -9.47 -25.47
N HIS A 361 3.24 -10.19 -25.12
CA HIS A 361 3.19 -11.63 -24.81
C HIS A 361 2.18 -11.90 -23.69
N ALA A 362 2.34 -11.22 -22.55
CA ALA A 362 1.44 -11.37 -21.41
C ALA A 362 -0.02 -11.05 -21.79
N ALA A 363 -0.25 -10.00 -22.59
CA ALA A 363 -1.57 -9.61 -23.07
C ALA A 363 -2.17 -10.58 -24.11
N SER A 364 -1.33 -11.33 -24.81
CA SER A 364 -1.73 -12.37 -25.76
C SER A 364 -1.99 -13.73 -25.11
N THR A 365 -1.53 -13.93 -23.87
CA THR A 365 -1.88 -15.11 -23.07
C THR A 365 -3.40 -15.14 -22.93
N GLY A 366 -4.02 -16.27 -23.30
CA GLY A 366 -5.47 -16.41 -23.32
C GLY A 366 -6.13 -16.17 -21.96
N THR A 367 -7.46 -16.13 -21.96
CA THR A 367 -8.27 -16.02 -20.74
C THR A 367 -8.81 -17.39 -20.33
N ASN A 368 -9.23 -17.51 -19.08
CA ASN A 368 -9.90 -18.69 -18.55
C ASN A 368 -11.29 -18.29 -18.04
N GLU A 369 -12.36 -18.96 -18.46
CA GLU A 369 -13.73 -18.57 -18.12
C GLU A 369 -14.09 -18.72 -16.63
N GLN A 370 -13.45 -19.65 -15.94
CA GLN A 370 -13.60 -19.88 -14.49
C GLN A 370 -12.81 -18.83 -13.69
N CYS A 371 -11.97 -18.04 -14.33
CA CYS A 371 -11.22 -16.99 -13.67
C CYS A 371 -12.03 -15.68 -13.63
N ILE A 372 -12.42 -15.26 -12.43
CA ILE A 372 -13.15 -14.01 -12.19
C ILE A 372 -12.20 -12.81 -12.29
N GLN A 373 -10.95 -12.97 -11.82
CA GLN A 373 -9.92 -11.95 -11.93
C GLN A 373 -8.70 -12.44 -12.69
N GLN A 374 -8.67 -12.18 -14.00
CA GLN A 374 -7.47 -12.42 -14.79
C GLN A 374 -6.37 -11.43 -14.44
N VAL A 375 -5.19 -11.98 -14.19
CA VAL A 375 -3.93 -11.24 -14.12
C VAL A 375 -3.05 -11.63 -15.32
N ARG A 376 -2.05 -10.81 -15.64
CA ARG A 376 -1.22 -11.00 -16.83
C ARG A 376 0.26 -10.87 -16.49
N PRO A 377 0.83 -11.84 -15.74
CA PRO A 377 2.23 -11.84 -15.39
C PRO A 377 3.08 -11.85 -16.65
N TRP A 378 4.19 -11.12 -16.61
CA TRP A 378 5.20 -11.27 -17.66
C TRP A 378 5.77 -12.69 -17.62
N LEU A 379 6.03 -13.26 -18.80
CA LEU A 379 6.55 -14.62 -18.97
C LEU A 379 5.58 -15.75 -18.57
N ALA A 380 4.30 -15.46 -18.31
CA ALA A 380 3.31 -16.50 -18.10
C ALA A 380 3.19 -17.39 -19.35
N GLY A 381 3.24 -18.70 -19.15
CA GLY A 381 3.05 -19.70 -20.21
C GLY A 381 1.60 -20.18 -20.36
N ARG A 382 0.75 -19.85 -19.39
CA ARG A 382 -0.68 -20.22 -19.31
C ARG A 382 -1.50 -19.03 -18.79
N PRO A 383 -2.82 -19.02 -18.99
CA PRO A 383 -3.70 -18.02 -18.39
C PRO A 383 -3.47 -17.96 -16.87
N ALA A 384 -3.25 -16.77 -16.33
CA ALA A 384 -3.03 -16.57 -14.90
C ALA A 384 -4.27 -15.98 -14.25
N CYS A 385 -4.54 -16.41 -13.02
CA CYS A 385 -5.75 -16.05 -12.31
C CYS A 385 -5.44 -15.73 -10.86
N SER A 386 -5.95 -14.62 -10.32
CA SER A 386 -5.86 -14.32 -8.90
C SER A 386 -7.09 -14.83 -8.12
N LEU A 387 -8.29 -14.68 -8.68
CA LEU A 387 -9.55 -15.20 -8.13
C LEU A 387 -10.22 -16.14 -9.13
N MET A 388 -10.29 -17.42 -8.77
CA MET A 388 -10.92 -18.46 -9.58
C MET A 388 -12.18 -19.00 -8.90
N GLU A 389 -13.22 -19.23 -9.70
CA GLU A 389 -14.46 -19.88 -9.29
C GLU A 389 -14.70 -21.14 -10.12
N ILE A 390 -14.71 -22.28 -9.43
CA ILE A 390 -15.17 -23.56 -9.96
C ILE A 390 -16.67 -23.66 -9.64
N ASN A 391 -17.52 -23.50 -10.65
CA ASN A 391 -18.98 -23.51 -10.49
C ASN A 391 -19.60 -24.68 -11.27
N CYS A 392 -19.88 -25.78 -10.58
CA CYS A 392 -20.37 -27.01 -11.21
C CYS A 392 -21.80 -26.93 -11.76
N ARG A 393 -22.54 -25.84 -11.51
CA ARG A 393 -23.85 -25.61 -12.14
C ARG A 393 -23.72 -25.03 -13.55
N ARG A 394 -22.66 -24.25 -13.81
CA ARG A 394 -22.38 -23.67 -15.14
C ARG A 394 -21.67 -24.68 -16.05
N ASP A 395 -20.81 -25.51 -15.48
CA ASP A 395 -20.05 -26.53 -16.20
C ASP A 395 -20.70 -27.91 -16.00
N ALA A 396 -21.69 -28.24 -16.84
CA ALA A 396 -22.56 -29.43 -16.68
C ALA A 396 -21.81 -30.79 -16.72
N ASP A 397 -20.53 -30.82 -17.12
CA ASP A 397 -19.68 -32.02 -17.17
C ASP A 397 -18.73 -32.16 -15.93
N ALA A 398 -18.95 -31.40 -14.85
CA ALA A 398 -18.01 -31.24 -13.73
C ALA A 398 -18.32 -32.09 -12.47
N ALA A 399 -18.73 -33.35 -12.62
CA ALA A 399 -18.86 -34.27 -11.48
C ALA A 399 -17.67 -35.26 -11.47
N GLN A 400 -16.91 -35.29 -10.36
CA GLN A 400 -15.76 -36.17 -10.01
C GLN A 400 -14.36 -35.62 -10.32
N ALA A 401 -13.36 -36.01 -9.51
CA ALA A 401 -11.97 -35.49 -9.39
C ALA A 401 -11.31 -34.91 -10.66
N VAL A 402 -11.58 -35.53 -11.82
CA VAL A 402 -11.13 -35.07 -13.13
C VAL A 402 -11.48 -33.60 -13.41
N ALA A 403 -12.61 -33.10 -12.90
CA ALA A 403 -13.03 -31.71 -13.06
C ALA A 403 -12.16 -30.71 -12.27
N PHE A 404 -11.75 -31.07 -11.05
CA PHE A 404 -10.90 -30.22 -10.20
C PHE A 404 -9.49 -30.10 -10.79
N ASP A 405 -8.89 -31.24 -11.18
CA ASP A 405 -7.58 -31.26 -11.83
C ASP A 405 -7.57 -30.52 -13.17
N ARG A 406 -8.63 -30.69 -13.97
CA ARG A 406 -8.79 -30.00 -15.26
C ARG A 406 -8.89 -28.49 -15.05
N ALA A 407 -9.67 -28.05 -14.07
CA ALA A 407 -9.84 -26.63 -13.74
C ALA A 407 -8.50 -26.01 -13.32
N LEU A 408 -7.78 -26.62 -12.37
CA LEU A 408 -6.48 -26.10 -11.91
C LEU A 408 -5.37 -26.24 -12.96
N SER A 409 -5.45 -27.21 -13.86
CA SER A 409 -4.49 -27.35 -14.97
C SER A 409 -4.70 -26.34 -16.09
N ALA A 410 -5.89 -25.75 -16.18
CA ALA A 410 -6.22 -24.74 -17.20
C ALA A 410 -5.62 -23.36 -16.91
N ILE A 411 -5.00 -23.16 -15.74
CA ILE A 411 -4.35 -21.91 -15.34
C ILE A 411 -2.90 -22.13 -14.90
N ASP A 412 -2.14 -21.03 -14.84
CA ASP A 412 -0.88 -20.98 -14.10
C ASP A 412 -1.17 -20.85 -12.59
N ARG A 413 -1.06 -21.99 -11.90
CA ARG A 413 -1.38 -22.18 -10.47
C ARG A 413 -0.59 -21.27 -9.53
N ARG A 414 0.60 -20.81 -9.95
CA ARG A 414 1.46 -19.96 -9.12
C ARG A 414 0.79 -18.63 -8.76
N TRP A 415 -0.17 -18.15 -9.55
CA TRP A 415 -0.75 -16.82 -9.34
C TRP A 415 -2.10 -16.85 -8.62
N LEU A 416 -2.63 -18.04 -8.34
CA LEU A 416 -3.91 -18.19 -7.68
C LEU A 416 -3.80 -17.82 -6.20
N SER A 417 -4.51 -16.76 -5.79
CA SER A 417 -4.59 -16.32 -4.40
C SER A 417 -5.92 -16.65 -3.74
N TYR A 418 -6.97 -16.89 -4.51
CA TYR A 418 -8.30 -17.17 -3.96
C TYR A 418 -9.03 -18.21 -4.80
N LEU A 419 -9.47 -19.29 -4.16
CA LEU A 419 -10.25 -20.35 -4.79
C LEU A 419 -11.67 -20.40 -4.23
N ILE A 420 -12.66 -20.38 -5.12
CA ILE A 420 -14.07 -20.59 -4.79
C ILE A 420 -14.55 -21.88 -5.46
N ILE A 421 -15.23 -22.73 -4.71
CA ILE A 421 -15.90 -23.93 -5.23
C ILE A 421 -17.38 -23.82 -4.91
N ARG A 422 -18.26 -23.90 -5.92
CA ARG A 422 -19.71 -23.74 -5.76
C ARG A 422 -20.51 -24.81 -6.48
N HIS A 423 -21.60 -25.23 -5.86
CA HIS A 423 -22.63 -26.07 -6.47
C HIS A 423 -22.13 -27.45 -6.94
N CYS A 424 -21.09 -27.98 -6.31
CA CYS A 424 -20.46 -29.24 -6.71
C CYS A 424 -20.95 -30.41 -5.87
N ALA A 425 -21.54 -31.42 -6.50
CA ALA A 425 -22.15 -32.57 -5.82
C ALA A 425 -21.14 -33.57 -5.23
N SER A 426 -19.89 -33.55 -5.68
CA SER A 426 -18.82 -34.44 -5.22
C SER A 426 -17.47 -33.77 -5.48
N VAL A 427 -16.91 -33.12 -4.45
CA VAL A 427 -15.63 -32.42 -4.49
C VAL A 427 -14.55 -33.33 -3.93
N GLU A 428 -13.55 -33.63 -4.76
CA GLU A 428 -12.35 -34.36 -4.38
C GLU A 428 -11.16 -33.40 -4.49
N ILE A 429 -10.58 -33.03 -3.35
CA ILE A 429 -9.35 -32.24 -3.33
C ILE A 429 -8.19 -33.16 -3.70
N THR A 430 -7.49 -32.82 -4.78
CA THR A 430 -6.40 -33.61 -5.37
C THR A 430 -5.02 -33.07 -4.99
N PRO A 431 -3.93 -33.83 -5.21
CA PRO A 431 -2.56 -33.34 -4.98
C PRO A 431 -2.18 -32.05 -5.72
N LEU A 432 -2.82 -31.68 -6.84
CA LEU A 432 -2.57 -30.39 -7.49
C LEU A 432 -2.88 -29.18 -6.58
N PHE A 433 -3.70 -29.37 -5.54
CA PHE A 433 -3.98 -28.36 -4.54
C PHE A 433 -2.73 -27.92 -3.78
N THR A 434 -1.73 -28.79 -3.61
CA THR A 434 -0.48 -28.46 -2.90
C THR A 434 0.46 -27.58 -3.73
N GLU A 435 0.19 -27.39 -5.03
CA GLU A 435 0.93 -26.46 -5.89
C GLU A 435 0.44 -25.00 -5.77
N LEU A 436 -0.65 -24.75 -5.04
CA LEU A 436 -1.25 -23.43 -4.86
C LEU A 436 -0.52 -22.62 -3.78
N SER A 437 0.78 -22.38 -3.98
CA SER A 437 1.66 -21.79 -2.95
C SER A 437 1.32 -20.37 -2.53
N ASN A 438 0.56 -19.64 -3.36
CA ASN A 438 0.13 -18.27 -3.11
C ASN A 438 -1.34 -18.17 -2.66
N LEU A 439 -1.99 -19.31 -2.36
CA LEU A 439 -3.36 -19.32 -1.90
C LEU A 439 -3.46 -18.62 -0.53
N VAL A 440 -4.29 -17.58 -0.49
CA VAL A 440 -4.59 -16.78 0.69
C VAL A 440 -5.87 -17.24 1.34
N GLY A 441 -6.84 -17.72 0.56
CA GLY A 441 -8.02 -18.33 1.14
C GLY A 441 -8.86 -19.11 0.16
N MET A 442 -9.77 -19.88 0.74
CA MET A 442 -10.64 -20.79 0.01
C MET A 442 -12.06 -20.71 0.54
N LYS A 443 -13.02 -20.70 -0.38
CA LYS A 443 -14.45 -20.81 -0.04
C LYS A 443 -15.07 -22.00 -0.75
N MET A 444 -15.85 -22.77 0.00
CA MET A 444 -16.73 -23.80 -0.54
C MET A 444 -18.17 -23.43 -0.21
N TYR A 445 -19.03 -23.37 -1.22
CA TYR A 445 -20.43 -23.01 -1.07
C TYR A 445 -21.34 -24.05 -1.72
N ASN A 446 -22.37 -24.49 -1.00
CA ASN A 446 -23.41 -25.38 -1.52
C ASN A 446 -22.81 -26.57 -2.29
N SER A 447 -21.92 -27.31 -1.64
CA SER A 447 -21.15 -28.39 -2.27
C SER A 447 -20.99 -29.58 -1.31
N SER A 448 -20.63 -30.75 -1.81
CA SER A 448 -20.39 -31.93 -0.98
C SER A 448 -18.94 -32.39 -1.10
N ILE A 449 -18.24 -32.48 0.03
CA ILE A 449 -16.86 -32.97 0.08
C ILE A 449 -16.89 -34.50 0.05
N ALA A 450 -16.34 -35.08 -1.01
CA ALA A 450 -16.16 -36.52 -1.14
C ALA A 450 -14.81 -36.96 -0.56
N SER A 451 -13.75 -36.21 -0.81
CA SER A 451 -12.43 -36.46 -0.22
C SER A 451 -11.60 -35.20 -0.05
N TRP A 452 -11.00 -35.04 1.13
CA TRP A 452 -9.95 -34.06 1.39
C TRP A 452 -9.01 -34.63 2.46
N GLY A 453 -8.03 -35.39 1.96
CA GLY A 453 -7.14 -36.23 2.76
C GLY A 453 -5.86 -35.51 3.22
N ARG A 454 -5.06 -36.23 4.02
CA ARG A 454 -3.79 -35.73 4.59
C ARG A 454 -2.75 -35.35 3.52
N ASP A 455 -2.70 -36.08 2.43
CA ASP A 455 -1.81 -35.82 1.28
C ASP A 455 -2.13 -34.52 0.55
N THR A 456 -3.31 -33.96 0.79
CA THR A 456 -3.81 -32.70 0.21
C THR A 456 -4.13 -31.66 1.29
N ALA A 457 -3.53 -31.84 2.47
CA ALA A 457 -3.77 -30.96 3.61
C ALA A 457 -3.22 -29.55 3.39
N LEU A 458 -3.89 -28.60 4.05
CA LEU A 458 -3.35 -27.27 4.26
C LEU A 458 -2.13 -27.39 5.16
N THR A 459 -0.98 -26.94 4.66
CA THR A 459 0.31 -27.04 5.38
C THR A 459 1.15 -25.79 5.20
N SER A 460 2.00 -25.48 6.17
CA SER A 460 2.96 -24.37 6.13
C SER A 460 3.89 -24.46 4.94
N ARG A 461 4.27 -25.68 4.54
CA ARG A 461 5.09 -25.92 3.35
C ARG A 461 4.38 -25.53 2.05
N HIS A 462 3.12 -25.91 1.88
CA HIS A 462 2.43 -25.80 0.60
C HIS A 462 1.52 -24.58 0.50
N HIS A 463 1.02 -24.06 1.63
CA HIS A 463 0.10 -22.93 1.71
C HIS A 463 0.54 -21.90 2.77
N PRO A 464 1.78 -21.35 2.67
CA PRO A 464 2.36 -20.48 3.70
C PRO A 464 1.62 -19.14 3.87
N HIS A 465 0.77 -18.77 2.92
CA HIS A 465 0.04 -17.51 2.89
C HIS A 465 -1.46 -17.68 3.20
N MET A 466 -1.90 -18.89 3.57
CA MET A 466 -3.29 -19.17 3.86
C MET A 466 -3.74 -18.43 5.12
N LEU A 467 -4.89 -17.77 5.04
CA LEU A 467 -5.46 -16.95 6.11
C LEU A 467 -6.85 -17.42 6.53
N PHE A 468 -7.68 -17.86 5.57
CA PHE A 468 -9.05 -18.25 5.87
C PHE A 468 -9.59 -19.39 5.01
N VAL A 469 -10.47 -20.19 5.60
CA VAL A 469 -11.24 -21.25 4.93
C VAL A 469 -12.70 -21.14 5.34
N PHE A 470 -13.60 -20.92 4.37
CA PHE A 470 -15.04 -20.93 4.64
C PHE A 470 -15.71 -22.12 3.97
N LEU A 471 -16.46 -22.90 4.74
CA LEU A 471 -17.29 -24.00 4.30
C LEU A 471 -18.74 -23.66 4.63
N VAL A 472 -19.51 -23.29 3.61
CA VAL A 472 -20.88 -22.80 3.77
C VAL A 472 -21.84 -23.69 2.97
N ASP A 473 -22.94 -24.13 3.56
CA ASP A 473 -23.87 -25.07 2.92
C ASP A 473 -23.13 -26.32 2.39
N THR A 474 -22.13 -26.79 3.13
CA THR A 474 -21.24 -27.86 2.69
C THR A 474 -21.56 -29.18 3.39
N ASN A 475 -21.74 -30.24 2.61
CA ASN A 475 -21.97 -31.59 3.12
C ASN A 475 -20.62 -32.31 3.31
N MET A 476 -20.39 -32.86 4.50
CA MET A 476 -19.20 -33.62 4.88
C MET A 476 -19.57 -34.69 5.91
N THR A 477 -18.93 -35.86 5.87
CA THR A 477 -19.19 -36.93 6.87
C THR A 477 -18.56 -36.63 8.23
N GLU A 478 -17.37 -36.04 8.19
CA GLU A 478 -16.56 -35.61 9.33
C GLU A 478 -15.79 -34.36 8.92
N LEU A 479 -15.15 -33.67 9.88
CA LEU A 479 -14.21 -32.62 9.53
C LEU A 479 -13.10 -33.24 8.65
N PRO A 480 -12.82 -32.73 7.44
CA PRO A 480 -11.87 -33.36 6.55
C PRO A 480 -10.44 -33.29 7.08
N ARG A 481 -9.69 -34.39 6.99
CA ARG A 481 -8.29 -34.48 7.46
C ARG A 481 -7.37 -33.44 6.84
N GLY A 482 -7.69 -32.93 5.65
CA GLY A 482 -6.93 -31.86 5.02
C GLY A 482 -7.05 -30.48 5.70
N LEU A 483 -7.98 -30.33 6.66
CA LEU A 483 -8.19 -29.10 7.45
C LEU A 483 -7.50 -29.14 8.83
N PHE A 484 -6.78 -30.20 9.15
CA PHE A 484 -6.01 -30.32 10.40
C PHE A 484 -4.87 -31.32 10.22
N ASP A 485 -3.69 -30.79 9.91
CA ASP A 485 -2.42 -31.54 9.84
C ASP A 485 -1.42 -30.94 10.82
N ALA A 486 -0.42 -31.72 11.24
CA ALA A 486 0.60 -31.28 12.18
C ALA A 486 1.45 -30.10 11.65
N ASP A 487 1.59 -29.96 10.33
CA ASP A 487 2.24 -28.80 9.69
C ASP A 487 1.24 -27.70 9.32
N PHE A 488 0.15 -27.50 10.06
CA PHE A 488 -0.91 -26.53 9.72
C PHE A 488 -0.37 -25.09 9.47
N PRO A 489 -0.94 -24.30 8.53
CA PRO A 489 -0.42 -22.97 8.23
C PRO A 489 -0.59 -22.02 9.43
N PRO A 490 0.47 -21.36 9.92
CA PRO A 490 0.43 -20.57 11.16
C PRO A 490 -0.33 -19.24 11.02
N LEU A 491 -0.58 -18.80 9.78
CA LEU A 491 -1.33 -17.58 9.49
C LEU A 491 -2.82 -17.84 9.28
N LEU A 492 -3.25 -19.11 9.19
CA LEU A 492 -4.65 -19.45 8.99
C LEU A 492 -5.40 -19.26 10.31
N SER A 493 -6.02 -18.10 10.43
CA SER A 493 -6.63 -17.63 11.68
C SER A 493 -8.15 -17.52 11.62
N ASP A 494 -8.75 -17.68 10.44
CA ASP A 494 -10.18 -17.46 10.22
C ASP A 494 -10.82 -18.71 9.59
N ILE A 495 -11.61 -19.42 10.40
CA ILE A 495 -12.26 -20.67 10.01
C ILE A 495 -13.75 -20.49 10.20
N GLU A 496 -14.49 -20.56 9.09
CA GLU A 496 -15.94 -20.47 9.10
C GLU A 496 -16.56 -21.74 8.54
N ILE A 497 -17.38 -22.42 9.34
CA ILE A 497 -18.12 -23.62 8.98
C ILE A 497 -19.59 -23.35 9.31
N SER A 498 -20.39 -23.08 8.27
CA SER A 498 -21.77 -22.64 8.44
C SER A 498 -22.75 -23.47 7.63
N ARG A 499 -23.90 -23.81 8.22
CA ARG A 499 -24.96 -24.60 7.58
C ARG A 499 -24.43 -25.93 7.02
N THR A 500 -23.78 -26.71 7.87
CA THR A 500 -23.21 -28.01 7.49
C THR A 500 -23.84 -29.13 8.31
N ASN A 501 -23.61 -30.38 7.90
CA ASN A 501 -24.04 -31.56 8.63
C ASN A 501 -22.96 -32.08 9.61
N LEU A 502 -21.97 -31.25 9.97
CA LEU A 502 -20.90 -31.61 10.89
C LEU A 502 -21.46 -31.89 12.29
N THR A 503 -21.19 -33.07 12.84
CA THR A 503 -21.75 -33.54 14.13
C THR A 503 -20.77 -33.48 15.29
N GLU A 504 -19.48 -33.39 15.01
CA GLU A 504 -18.41 -33.33 16.02
C GLU A 504 -17.22 -32.53 15.51
N LEU A 505 -16.43 -31.98 16.44
CA LEU A 505 -15.15 -31.34 16.14
C LEU A 505 -14.04 -32.22 16.76
N PRO A 506 -13.14 -32.83 15.98
CA PRO A 506 -12.18 -33.81 16.47
C PRO A 506 -11.16 -33.15 17.41
N ARG A 507 -10.72 -33.86 18.45
CA ARG A 507 -9.73 -33.32 19.43
C ARG A 507 -8.39 -32.97 18.80
N GLU A 508 -8.03 -33.62 17.69
CA GLU A 508 -6.80 -33.35 16.93
C GLU A 508 -6.71 -31.91 16.36
N VAL A 509 -7.81 -31.16 16.32
CA VAL A 509 -7.74 -29.73 15.96
C VAL A 509 -6.91 -28.94 16.97
N LEU A 510 -6.82 -29.38 18.24
CA LEU A 510 -6.00 -28.72 19.26
C LEU A 510 -4.50 -28.81 18.96
N ASP A 511 -4.08 -29.84 18.22
CA ASP A 511 -2.69 -30.03 17.81
C ASP A 511 -2.32 -29.23 16.55
N SER A 512 -3.34 -28.74 15.81
CA SER A 512 -3.18 -28.17 14.47
C SER A 512 -3.58 -26.69 14.38
N TRP A 513 -4.78 -26.36 14.88
CA TRP A 513 -5.34 -25.02 14.76
C TRP A 513 -4.67 -24.06 15.75
N PRO A 514 -4.29 -22.84 15.33
CA PRO A 514 -3.68 -21.87 16.22
C PRO A 514 -4.67 -21.38 17.28
N THR A 515 -4.17 -20.89 18.42
CA THR A 515 -5.01 -20.20 19.40
C THR A 515 -5.41 -18.81 18.90
N GLY A 516 -6.51 -18.26 19.42
CA GLY A 516 -6.98 -16.94 19.00
C GLY A 516 -7.50 -16.94 17.56
N LEU A 517 -8.29 -17.95 17.20
CA LEU A 517 -9.02 -17.98 15.93
C LEU A 517 -10.20 -17.00 15.91
N PHE A 518 -10.52 -16.53 14.71
CA PHE A 518 -11.87 -16.14 14.33
C PHE A 518 -12.59 -17.42 13.92
N LEU A 519 -13.48 -17.91 14.79
CA LEU A 519 -14.12 -19.21 14.63
C LEU A 519 -15.64 -19.03 14.49
N VAL A 520 -16.17 -19.42 13.33
CA VAL A 520 -17.60 -19.44 13.07
C VAL A 520 -18.03 -20.89 12.88
N LEU A 521 -18.90 -21.37 13.76
CA LEU A 521 -19.49 -22.70 13.70
C LEU A 521 -21.00 -22.55 13.82
N GLU A 522 -21.68 -22.23 12.72
CA GLU A 522 -23.10 -21.85 12.73
C GLU A 522 -24.00 -22.87 12.03
N GLY A 523 -25.19 -23.13 12.58
CA GLY A 523 -26.16 -24.02 11.92
C GLY A 523 -25.58 -25.40 11.57
N THR A 524 -24.73 -25.94 12.43
CA THR A 524 -24.15 -27.27 12.31
C THR A 524 -25.08 -28.32 12.93
N ALA A 525 -24.69 -29.60 12.86
CA ALA A 525 -25.43 -30.71 13.48
C ALA A 525 -24.88 -31.11 14.86
N PHE A 526 -24.18 -30.20 15.56
CA PHE A 526 -23.72 -30.41 16.92
C PHE A 526 -24.89 -30.61 17.88
N ARG A 527 -24.78 -31.59 18.79
CA ARG A 527 -25.78 -31.83 19.84
C ARG A 527 -25.62 -30.89 21.03
N GLU A 528 -24.37 -30.56 21.34
CA GLU A 528 -23.93 -29.68 22.41
C GLU A 528 -22.71 -28.91 21.93
N VAL A 529 -22.31 -27.89 22.68
CA VAL A 529 -21.12 -27.10 22.37
C VAL A 529 -19.90 -28.00 22.53
N PRO A 530 -19.08 -28.21 21.48
CA PRO A 530 -17.89 -29.06 21.58
C PRO A 530 -16.94 -28.59 22.68
N ASP A 531 -16.51 -29.52 23.54
CA ASP A 531 -15.64 -29.26 24.68
C ASP A 531 -14.28 -28.66 24.27
N VAL A 532 -13.76 -29.08 23.12
CA VAL A 532 -12.52 -28.56 22.50
C VAL A 532 -12.53 -27.05 22.26
N ILE A 533 -13.70 -26.40 22.15
CA ILE A 533 -13.78 -24.95 21.91
C ILE A 533 -13.20 -24.16 23.07
N ALA A 534 -13.34 -24.65 24.31
CA ALA A 534 -12.76 -24.00 25.48
C ALA A 534 -11.22 -23.99 25.39
N ASP A 535 -10.62 -25.11 24.96
CA ASP A 535 -9.17 -25.27 24.83
C ASP A 535 -8.58 -24.54 23.60
N LEU A 536 -9.37 -24.33 22.54
CA LEU A 536 -8.96 -23.56 21.36
C LEU A 536 -8.76 -22.06 21.64
N GLU A 537 -9.39 -21.55 22.71
CA GLU A 537 -9.36 -20.13 23.10
C GLU A 537 -9.54 -19.15 21.90
N PRO A 538 -10.63 -19.25 21.11
CA PRO A 538 -10.87 -18.31 20.02
C PRO A 538 -11.05 -16.88 20.56
N TYR A 539 -10.62 -15.87 19.78
CA TYR A 539 -10.87 -14.47 20.17
C TYR A 539 -12.26 -13.98 19.76
N HIS A 540 -12.81 -14.58 18.69
CA HIS A 540 -14.14 -14.37 18.18
C HIS A 540 -14.80 -15.72 17.94
N LEU A 541 -15.98 -15.92 18.51
CA LEU A 541 -16.72 -17.18 18.41
C LEU A 541 -18.16 -16.94 17.98
N SER A 542 -18.55 -17.48 16.84
CA SER A 542 -19.96 -17.59 16.46
C SER A 542 -20.46 -19.02 16.60
N LEU A 543 -21.56 -19.17 17.34
CA LEU A 543 -22.30 -20.42 17.52
C LEU A 543 -23.79 -20.23 17.18
N ASP A 544 -24.12 -19.30 16.29
CA ASP A 544 -25.49 -19.00 15.91
C ASP A 544 -26.22 -20.23 15.33
N MET A 545 -27.52 -20.34 15.61
CA MET A 545 -28.43 -21.30 14.98
C MET A 545 -28.08 -22.80 15.13
N ASN A 546 -27.33 -23.20 16.16
CA ASN A 546 -26.98 -24.61 16.40
C ASN A 546 -27.99 -25.39 17.25
N GLY A 547 -29.03 -24.73 17.79
CA GLY A 547 -30.02 -25.38 18.63
C GLY A 547 -29.56 -25.64 20.07
N PHE A 548 -28.48 -25.00 20.53
CA PHE A 548 -27.96 -25.17 21.88
C PHE A 548 -28.92 -24.67 22.96
N THR A 549 -29.10 -25.45 24.02
CA THR A 549 -29.93 -25.08 25.18
C THR A 549 -29.12 -24.43 26.31
N SER A 550 -27.80 -24.56 26.28
CA SER A 550 -26.87 -24.02 27.27
C SER A 550 -25.51 -23.74 26.62
N ILE A 551 -24.71 -22.92 27.28
CA ILE A 551 -23.31 -22.64 26.93
C ILE A 551 -22.43 -23.05 28.12
N PRO A 552 -21.35 -23.83 27.93
CA PRO A 552 -20.41 -24.18 29.00
C PRO A 552 -19.73 -22.93 29.59
N ALA A 553 -19.47 -22.94 30.90
CA ALA A 553 -18.82 -21.81 31.58
C ALA A 553 -17.38 -21.62 31.10
N GLU A 554 -16.71 -22.71 30.76
CA GLU A 554 -15.32 -22.79 30.33
C GLU A 554 -15.11 -22.01 29.02
N VAL A 555 -16.06 -22.10 28.08
CA VAL A 555 -16.00 -21.33 26.82
C VAL A 555 -16.06 -19.83 27.09
N LEU A 556 -16.95 -19.40 28.00
CA LEU A 556 -17.10 -17.98 28.36
C LEU A 556 -15.96 -17.48 29.24
N ALA A 557 -15.28 -18.37 29.97
CA ALA A 557 -14.17 -18.04 30.87
C ALA A 557 -12.84 -17.79 30.13
N SER A 558 -12.78 -18.07 28.82
CA SER A 558 -11.58 -17.87 28.01
C SER A 558 -11.07 -16.43 28.10
N PRO A 559 -9.78 -16.22 28.45
CA PRO A 559 -9.19 -14.89 28.55
C PRO A 559 -8.97 -14.24 27.17
N GLN A 560 -9.01 -15.03 26.10
CA GLN A 560 -8.85 -14.55 24.73
C GLN A 560 -10.17 -14.15 24.08
N LEU A 561 -11.29 -14.73 24.53
CA LEU A 561 -12.60 -14.52 23.92
C LEU A 561 -13.12 -13.11 24.18
N LEU A 562 -13.14 -12.30 23.13
CA LEU A 562 -13.62 -10.90 23.17
C LEU A 562 -15.04 -10.76 22.62
N GLU A 563 -15.44 -11.66 21.73
CA GLU A 563 -16.72 -11.60 21.04
C GLU A 563 -17.36 -12.97 20.97
N ILE A 564 -18.63 -13.05 21.36
CA ILE A 564 -19.42 -14.26 21.16
C ILE A 564 -20.80 -13.93 20.59
N THR A 565 -21.26 -14.73 19.64
CA THR A 565 -22.66 -14.70 19.18
C THR A 565 -23.31 -16.08 19.32
N LEU A 566 -24.53 -16.06 19.86
CA LEU A 566 -25.34 -17.22 20.23
C LEU A 566 -26.78 -17.09 19.70
N ASN A 567 -27.00 -16.28 18.66
CA ASN A 567 -28.33 -15.95 18.19
C ASN A 567 -29.10 -17.19 17.72
N GLY A 568 -30.42 -17.19 17.95
CA GLY A 568 -31.31 -18.25 17.48
C GLY A 568 -31.09 -19.62 18.14
N ASN A 569 -30.29 -19.69 19.21
CA ASN A 569 -30.21 -20.87 20.06
C ASN A 569 -31.27 -20.81 21.17
N PRO A 570 -31.94 -21.92 21.53
CA PRO A 570 -32.93 -21.96 22.61
C PRO A 570 -32.33 -21.88 24.03
N ILE A 571 -31.26 -21.11 24.24
CA ILE A 571 -30.59 -20.92 25.52
C ILE A 571 -31.52 -20.19 26.48
N SER A 572 -31.85 -20.81 27.62
CA SER A 572 -32.74 -20.22 28.63
C SER A 572 -32.01 -19.55 29.79
N MET A 573 -30.77 -19.98 30.06
CA MET A 573 -29.94 -19.44 31.14
C MET A 573 -28.46 -19.48 30.75
N LEU A 574 -27.72 -18.49 31.25
CA LEU A 574 -26.26 -18.52 31.26
C LEU A 574 -25.76 -19.23 32.53
N PRO A 575 -24.49 -19.69 32.58
CA PRO A 575 -23.91 -20.28 33.78
C PRO A 575 -24.11 -19.38 35.01
N SER A 576 -24.57 -19.95 36.13
CA SER A 576 -24.89 -19.19 37.34
C SER A 576 -23.67 -18.57 38.02
N SER A 577 -22.49 -19.15 37.80
CA SER A 577 -21.21 -18.69 38.34
C SER A 577 -20.10 -18.94 37.33
N MET A 578 -19.04 -18.14 37.43
CA MET A 578 -17.84 -18.24 36.60
C MET A 578 -16.62 -18.38 37.52
N GLU A 579 -15.70 -19.28 37.19
CA GLU A 579 -14.42 -19.38 37.92
C GLU A 579 -13.54 -18.16 37.64
N THR A 580 -13.54 -17.69 36.39
CA THR A 580 -12.83 -16.49 35.94
C THR A 580 -13.81 -15.56 35.23
N LEU A 581 -13.73 -14.26 35.50
CA LEU A 581 -14.58 -13.28 34.81
C LEU A 581 -14.24 -13.24 33.30
N PRO A 582 -15.23 -13.34 32.41
CA PRO A 582 -15.00 -13.27 30.97
C PRO A 582 -14.26 -12.00 30.53
N ALA A 583 -13.37 -12.13 29.55
CA ALA A 583 -12.76 -11.00 28.85
C ALA A 583 -13.68 -10.37 27.77
N LEU A 584 -14.92 -10.87 27.68
CA LEU A 584 -15.92 -10.52 26.67
C LEU A 584 -16.17 -9.01 26.62
N ARG A 585 -16.18 -8.51 25.38
CA ARG A 585 -16.52 -7.11 25.06
C ARG A 585 -17.81 -7.01 24.27
N ARG A 586 -18.14 -8.07 23.52
CA ARG A 586 -19.36 -8.16 22.74
C ARG A 586 -20.04 -9.52 22.89
N MET A 587 -21.35 -9.50 23.10
CA MET A 587 -22.18 -10.68 23.27
C MET A 587 -23.53 -10.47 22.58
N TRP A 588 -23.84 -11.32 21.60
CA TRP A 588 -25.12 -11.33 20.90
C TRP A 588 -25.91 -12.60 21.22
N MET A 589 -27.14 -12.44 21.66
CA MET A 589 -28.05 -13.50 22.10
C MET A 589 -29.49 -13.23 21.61
N LYS A 590 -29.63 -12.69 20.40
CA LYS A 590 -30.95 -12.42 19.81
C LYS A 590 -31.71 -13.74 19.60
N ARG A 591 -33.03 -13.72 19.73
CA ARG A 591 -33.90 -14.90 19.50
C ARG A 591 -33.49 -16.11 20.34
N THR A 592 -33.03 -15.87 21.56
CA THR A 592 -32.80 -16.91 22.55
C THR A 592 -33.98 -17.00 23.53
N LYS A 593 -33.96 -17.96 24.45
CA LYS A 593 -34.96 -18.11 25.52
C LYS A 593 -34.52 -17.47 26.84
N LEU A 594 -33.50 -16.60 26.80
CA LEU A 594 -32.89 -16.00 27.96
C LEU A 594 -33.91 -15.16 28.73
N ALA A 595 -34.14 -15.50 30.00
CA ALA A 595 -35.12 -14.81 30.86
C ALA A 595 -34.48 -13.96 31.95
N ASP A 596 -33.25 -14.26 32.34
CA ASP A 596 -32.54 -13.55 33.41
C ASP A 596 -31.02 -13.55 33.15
N LEU A 597 -30.30 -12.66 33.83
CA LEU A 597 -28.85 -12.52 33.75
C LEU A 597 -28.19 -12.92 35.08
N PRO A 598 -27.15 -13.78 35.07
CA PRO A 598 -26.40 -14.11 36.27
C PRO A 598 -25.57 -12.92 36.75
N SER A 599 -25.16 -12.93 38.03
CA SER A 599 -24.51 -11.78 38.69
C SER A 599 -23.17 -11.35 38.08
N TRP A 600 -22.51 -12.21 37.30
CA TRP A 600 -21.26 -11.87 36.63
C TRP A 600 -21.48 -11.07 35.32
N VAL A 601 -22.69 -11.07 34.76
CA VAL A 601 -23.01 -10.27 33.57
C VAL A 601 -23.29 -8.83 33.99
N ASN A 602 -22.30 -7.96 33.78
CA ASN A 602 -22.49 -6.53 33.90
C ASN A 602 -22.68 -5.90 32.51
N VAL A 603 -23.92 -5.60 32.12
CA VAL A 603 -24.26 -5.01 30.80
C VAL A 603 -23.52 -3.69 30.55
N GLU A 604 -23.24 -2.90 31.59
CA GLU A 604 -22.51 -1.62 31.46
C GLU A 604 -21.02 -1.81 31.16
N SER A 605 -20.47 -3.00 31.42
CA SER A 605 -19.06 -3.32 31.13
C SER A 605 -18.81 -3.67 29.66
N PHE A 606 -19.86 -4.04 28.92
CA PHE A 606 -19.79 -4.22 27.47
C PHE A 606 -19.74 -2.84 26.81
N GLY A 607 -18.83 -2.64 25.84
CA GLY A 607 -18.46 -1.31 25.33
C GLY A 607 -19.62 -0.45 24.79
N VAL A 608 -19.35 0.84 24.55
CA VAL A 608 -20.36 1.79 24.07
C VAL A 608 -20.77 1.46 22.62
N ARG A 609 -22.03 1.01 22.44
CA ARG A 609 -22.72 0.51 21.22
C ARG A 609 -22.50 -0.98 20.94
N ASP A 610 -23.63 -1.70 20.81
CA ASP A 610 -23.74 -3.11 20.38
C ASP A 610 -22.89 -4.11 21.19
N GLY A 611 -22.58 -3.77 22.46
CA GLY A 611 -21.78 -4.59 23.36
C GLY A 611 -22.53 -5.80 23.91
N PHE A 612 -23.78 -5.63 24.35
CA PHE A 612 -24.63 -6.74 24.75
C PHE A 612 -25.97 -6.60 24.05
N VAL A 613 -26.39 -7.62 23.30
CA VAL A 613 -27.59 -7.55 22.47
C VAL A 613 -28.42 -8.81 22.65
N ALA A 614 -29.59 -8.68 23.29
CA ALA A 614 -30.51 -9.79 23.59
C ALA A 614 -31.91 -9.57 23.01
N GLY A 615 -32.03 -8.93 21.83
CA GLY A 615 -33.33 -8.64 21.23
C GLY A 615 -34.16 -9.90 20.92
N GLU A 616 -35.49 -9.80 20.97
CA GLU A 616 -36.40 -10.94 20.76
C GLU A 616 -36.18 -12.08 21.79
N THR A 617 -36.05 -11.72 23.07
CA THR A 617 -35.91 -12.66 24.21
C THR A 617 -36.90 -12.33 25.34
N PRO A 618 -37.25 -13.31 26.20
CA PRO A 618 -38.05 -13.06 27.40
C PRO A 618 -37.46 -11.99 28.33
N LEU A 619 -36.13 -11.91 28.41
CA LEU A 619 -35.40 -10.87 29.13
C LEU A 619 -35.80 -9.47 28.64
N CYS A 620 -35.78 -9.23 27.32
CA CYS A 620 -36.16 -7.93 26.75
C CYS A 620 -37.66 -7.64 26.86
N GLU A 621 -38.52 -8.66 26.80
CA GLU A 621 -39.96 -8.50 27.05
C GLU A 621 -40.23 -8.01 28.48
N ALA A 622 -39.53 -8.55 29.48
CA ALA A 622 -39.65 -8.12 30.87
C ALA A 622 -39.29 -6.63 31.06
N PHE A 623 -38.25 -6.14 30.38
CA PHE A 623 -37.85 -4.72 30.45
C PHE A 623 -38.75 -3.78 29.63
N SER A 624 -39.52 -4.28 28.67
CA SER A 624 -40.39 -3.45 27.83
C SER A 624 -41.58 -2.82 28.59
N HIS A 625 -41.88 -3.33 29.78
CA HIS A 625 -42.93 -2.81 30.66
C HIS A 625 -42.44 -1.81 31.73
N GLU A 626 -41.12 -1.62 31.89
CA GLU A 626 -40.55 -0.62 32.80
C GLU A 626 -40.13 0.65 32.02
N LEU A 627 -41.00 1.66 32.04
CA LEU A 627 -40.74 2.97 31.45
C LEU A 627 -39.65 3.73 32.23
N PHE A 628 -38.62 4.18 31.49
CA PHE A 628 -37.62 5.25 31.73
C PHE A 628 -36.19 4.87 32.21
N TYR A 629 -35.21 5.37 31.42
CA TYR A 629 -33.80 5.66 31.73
C TYR A 629 -32.75 4.53 31.69
N PHE A 630 -32.53 3.90 30.54
CA PHE A 630 -31.18 3.46 30.14
C PHE A 630 -31.00 3.59 28.61
N PRO A 631 -29.82 3.98 28.10
CA PRO A 631 -29.57 4.07 26.67
C PRO A 631 -29.26 2.67 26.11
N ILE A 632 -30.20 1.74 26.24
CA ILE A 632 -30.17 0.45 25.56
C ILE A 632 -31.00 0.62 24.28
N ARG A 633 -30.35 0.63 23.12
CA ARG A 633 -31.06 0.70 21.84
C ARG A 633 -31.56 -0.69 21.48
N LEU A 634 -32.82 -0.96 21.76
CA LEU A 634 -33.57 -2.12 21.28
C LEU A 634 -34.06 -1.79 19.86
N GLU A 635 -33.41 -2.30 18.83
CA GLU A 635 -33.90 -2.17 17.44
C GLU A 635 -34.75 -3.40 17.06
N PRO A 636 -35.98 -3.21 16.55
CA PRO A 636 -36.77 -4.29 15.96
C PRO A 636 -36.30 -4.56 14.53
N GLY A 637 -36.09 -5.85 14.21
CA GLY A 637 -36.22 -6.41 12.87
C GLY A 637 -35.19 -5.96 11.82
N TYR A 638 -34.18 -6.81 11.58
CA TYR A 638 -33.64 -6.99 10.24
C TYR A 638 -33.91 -8.45 9.84
N GLN A 639 -34.74 -8.65 8.81
CA GLN A 639 -34.87 -9.95 8.17
C GLN A 639 -33.61 -10.17 7.31
N ILE A 640 -32.91 -11.27 7.57
CA ILE A 640 -31.83 -11.76 6.71
C ILE A 640 -32.51 -12.69 5.71
N GLY A 641 -32.44 -12.33 4.44
CA GLY A 641 -32.80 -13.18 3.30
C GLY A 641 -31.56 -13.79 2.66
#